data_AF-A0A933YPG7-F1
#
_entry.id   AF-A0A933YPG7-F1
#
_cell.length_a   1.000
_cell.length_b   1.000
_cell.length_c   1.000
_cell.angle_alpha   90.00
_cell.angle_beta   90.00
_cell.angle_gamma   90.00
#
_symmetry.space_group_name_H-M   'P 1'
#
loop_
_entity.id
_entity.type
_entity.pdbx_description
1 polymer ?
#
loop_
_entity_poly.entity_id
_entity_poly.type
_entity_poly.pdbx_seq_one_letter_code
_entity_poly.pdbx_strand_id
1 'polypeptide(L)'
;MKLVFKSLSLSILGLLIATNAFAQAASSTWPLTSTSTVTAAGSGNVTGQNESFGSMNINSYTGPSSSQRVVIDGGSWPAESGQNESRYIQFAVAPNTGNDFTVASVALSLGASGGSNMRANIWYATDPTFASRTQLNATTLSLPSGSLSSLAYSPSVVVSNGQTFYLRIYPWYTSASSGKYVCPQNLVISGTTASAGASIVTSVGSLSSFAQVLGTPSSTQSYTVSGSALTSDAVVTPPAGFEISSDGEATWHNIADPITLAQSGGGIIGQPVTIAARLNAPAAAEYSGNITHASAGATTANVAVTGTTLATEPTIQCTISFGAVTGNSIAVNFTDGDGGRRILVARSSSAVTFGPTDGNAVGGVNNNFGAATDQGSGNKVVYDGTGNSVTVTGLSSNTTYYVAVYEYNVGTGNSQNYNTTSPGTGSQSTSVVALLSAVPSSLSFGNVEVNTTSAEKTYALSGTDLNPASGNIAINAPTGYEISTTSGSGFGASLLVAYSGESLASTTVYVRFKPTTIQNYTSNITNVGGGATTVNVGVSGNGIGASPANEFQAEAGLVSGSYVRTQYSGYTGWGYVDIADKTNASLEILFRRDSAASDTVRVYFANGGSARAYAVTVNGSAATFPTFGSTGSWTTWSSVAAVIPLQAGVNRLKFTSTTNGGNANLDRIVVGGQTATPLYKLNLTKSGSGTVLASPASADSLYDAGTQVTLTASPSAGNMLFRWGGTDESTSNPFIITMNSHKTEIGVMIPNAGFGAFPYESAPKGFATVPAFGYTNGTTGGAGAESQTVFVTSAADLSEWLLRRVDADHSLNFPPLTIYVIGALTAGSGVTDMLDVKDTYDISIIGVGTDAVCDGFGFKIVRAKNIVVRNIKFINSPDDGINIQADDASNTGSHIWIDHCSFTNHYDGALDVTHGAEYVTLSWNHFYGHDKTCLMGHSDSQSSDTQLKVTYHHNYFDSTGQRHPRVRYGKAHVYNNYYRKNGIYGVSSNLEADVLVEANYFFNVPIPVETSRDGSPPGDLVERYNFFAGTTGAPGTRGTAFEASSFYSYSLDSASTIPAMLSSYAGSGKYDFSAGGAYLPVQLGSFTARQVGNVAELRWMTISEINNYGFFVQRRMSGLMDWSEVENSFLAGHGTTNEPHFYSFIDNTTSQGSWQYRLKQADLNGSIHYSDPIELNIITDVAEGTPDRFMLMQNHPNPFNPTTTIRFTIPVGTGPAGTTLAGRHAPSLLKVYDVLGKE
;
A
#
# COMPACT_ATOMS: atom_id res chain seq x y z
N MET A 1 -50.26 48.35 -38.35
CA MET A 1 -51.47 49.15 -38.61
C MET A 1 -52.67 48.19 -38.67
N LYS A 2 -53.51 48.11 -37.61
CA LYS A 2 -54.65 47.16 -37.44
C LYS A 2 -54.24 45.65 -37.43
N LEU A 3 -54.98 44.68 -36.90
CA LEU A 3 -55.84 44.58 -35.69
C LEU A 3 -55.81 43.08 -35.27
N VAL A 4 -55.69 42.56 -34.03
CA VAL A 4 -55.86 43.01 -32.63
C VAL A 4 -57.22 42.64 -31.98
N PHE A 5 -57.24 41.42 -31.42
CA PHE A 5 -58.06 40.91 -30.27
C PHE A 5 -59.56 40.55 -30.40
N LYS A 6 -59.95 39.63 -29.47
CA LYS A 6 -61.28 39.07 -29.11
C LYS A 6 -61.90 38.00 -30.03
N SER A 7 -62.61 36.98 -29.53
CA SER A 7 -62.66 36.37 -28.17
C SER A 7 -63.52 35.09 -28.15
N LEU A 8 -63.16 34.12 -27.30
CA LEU A 8 -64.00 33.07 -26.65
C LEU A 8 -65.27 32.57 -27.38
N SER A 9 -65.32 31.27 -27.74
CA SER A 9 -66.27 30.29 -27.13
C SER A 9 -66.37 28.93 -27.87
N LEU A 10 -65.51 27.96 -27.55
CA LEU A 10 -65.95 26.54 -27.37
C LEU A 10 -64.98 25.65 -26.57
N SER A 11 -64.25 26.24 -25.62
CA SER A 11 -63.49 25.50 -24.61
C SER A 11 -64.43 24.84 -23.60
N ILE A 12 -65.07 23.72 -23.97
CA ILE A 12 -65.76 22.80 -23.03
C ILE A 12 -66.09 21.40 -23.62
N LEU A 13 -66.11 21.20 -24.95
CA LEU A 13 -66.63 19.95 -25.55
C LEU A 13 -65.70 19.25 -26.58
N GLY A 14 -64.39 19.22 -26.29
CA GLY A 14 -63.40 18.47 -27.09
C GLY A 14 -62.35 17.72 -26.27
N LEU A 15 -62.18 18.06 -24.98
CA LEU A 15 -61.16 17.49 -24.09
C LEU A 15 -61.74 16.37 -23.20
N LEU A 16 -62.63 15.54 -23.74
CA LEU A 16 -63.36 14.51 -22.97
C LEU A 16 -63.62 13.19 -23.74
N ILE A 17 -62.76 12.85 -24.71
CA ILE A 17 -62.65 11.48 -25.25
C ILE A 17 -61.19 11.00 -25.27
N ALA A 18 -60.43 11.39 -24.23
CA ALA A 18 -59.53 10.40 -23.64
C ALA A 18 -60.43 9.48 -22.81
N THR A 19 -60.37 8.17 -23.03
CA THR A 19 -61.17 7.21 -22.27
C THR A 19 -60.65 7.16 -20.83
N ASN A 20 -61.28 7.93 -19.95
CA ASN A 20 -61.10 7.78 -18.52
C ASN A 20 -61.48 6.34 -18.13
N ALA A 21 -60.48 5.49 -17.95
CA ALA A 21 -60.62 4.21 -17.28
C ALA A 21 -60.85 4.47 -15.78
N PHE A 22 -62.02 5.02 -15.45
CA PHE A 22 -62.47 5.23 -14.08
C PHE A 22 -62.36 3.89 -13.35
N ALA A 23 -61.54 3.85 -12.30
CA ALA A 23 -61.24 2.63 -11.58
C ALA A 23 -62.52 2.08 -10.94
N GLN A 24 -63.11 1.05 -11.53
CA GLN A 24 -64.42 0.53 -11.14
C GLN A 24 -64.28 -0.27 -9.85
N ALA A 25 -65.17 -0.04 -8.87
CA ALA A 25 -65.17 -0.81 -7.64
C ALA A 25 -65.44 -2.30 -7.94
N ALA A 26 -64.60 -3.18 -7.42
CA ALA A 26 -64.68 -4.62 -7.66
C ALA A 26 -64.40 -5.41 -6.37
N SER A 27 -65.03 -6.56 -6.22
CA SER A 27 -64.86 -7.43 -5.05
C SER A 27 -65.22 -8.88 -5.32
N SER A 28 -64.69 -9.78 -4.49
CA SER A 28 -65.07 -11.19 -4.42
C SER A 28 -65.42 -11.53 -2.97
N THR A 29 -66.53 -12.25 -2.76
CA THR A 29 -67.09 -12.54 -1.44
C THR A 29 -67.35 -14.04 -1.25
N TRP A 30 -66.97 -14.57 -0.09
CA TRP A 30 -67.25 -15.93 0.37
C TRP A 30 -68.00 -15.86 1.71
N PRO A 31 -69.34 -16.09 1.74
CA PRO A 31 -70.12 -15.98 2.97
C PRO A 31 -69.74 -17.01 4.04
N LEU A 32 -69.49 -18.27 3.64
CA LEU A 32 -69.11 -19.38 4.54
C LEU A 32 -70.13 -19.63 5.67
N THR A 33 -71.42 -19.44 5.40
CA THR A 33 -72.53 -19.48 6.38
C THR A 33 -73.48 -20.68 6.25
N SER A 34 -73.70 -21.19 5.04
CA SER A 34 -74.48 -22.40 4.74
C SER A 34 -74.35 -22.75 3.25
N THR A 35 -74.87 -23.91 2.85
CA THR A 35 -74.65 -24.57 1.54
C THR A 35 -73.23 -25.12 1.34
N SER A 36 -73.13 -26.22 0.58
CA SER A 36 -71.89 -26.99 0.36
C SER A 36 -70.98 -26.36 -0.68
N THR A 37 -69.68 -26.26 -0.38
CA THR A 37 -68.60 -25.68 -1.23
C THR A 37 -68.92 -24.28 -1.74
N VAL A 38 -68.40 -23.27 -1.05
CA VAL A 38 -68.72 -21.87 -1.33
C VAL A 38 -68.08 -21.42 -2.65
N THR A 39 -68.94 -21.28 -3.66
CA THR A 39 -68.62 -20.55 -4.89
C THR A 39 -68.50 -19.06 -4.57
N ALA A 40 -67.47 -18.41 -5.09
CA ALA A 40 -67.23 -17.00 -4.84
C ALA A 40 -68.29 -16.11 -5.54
N ALA A 41 -68.83 -15.13 -4.82
CA ALA A 41 -69.67 -14.10 -5.40
C ALA A 41 -68.81 -12.90 -5.84
N GLY A 42 -68.54 -12.81 -7.15
CA GLY A 42 -67.84 -11.68 -7.78
C GLY A 42 -68.75 -10.48 -8.06
N SER A 43 -68.17 -9.28 -8.03
CA SER A 43 -68.80 -8.01 -8.38
C SER A 43 -67.77 -7.08 -9.01
N GLY A 44 -68.14 -6.34 -10.06
CA GLY A 44 -67.19 -5.61 -10.91
C GLY A 44 -66.34 -6.54 -11.79
N ASN A 45 -65.22 -6.05 -12.32
CA ASN A 45 -64.38 -6.79 -13.28
C ASN A 45 -63.41 -7.79 -12.61
N VAL A 46 -63.88 -8.58 -11.64
CA VAL A 46 -63.09 -9.66 -11.02
C VAL A 46 -63.86 -10.97 -10.93
N THR A 47 -63.12 -12.08 -11.01
CA THR A 47 -63.64 -13.43 -10.81
C THR A 47 -62.94 -14.06 -9.61
N GLY A 48 -63.72 -14.45 -8.60
CA GLY A 48 -63.25 -15.25 -7.48
C GLY A 48 -63.27 -16.74 -7.79
N GLN A 49 -62.32 -17.49 -7.24
CA GLN A 49 -62.29 -18.95 -7.32
C GLN A 49 -62.95 -19.59 -6.09
N ASN A 50 -63.34 -20.85 -6.21
CA ASN A 50 -63.84 -21.63 -5.07
C ASN A 50 -62.77 -21.76 -3.98
N GLU A 51 -63.23 -21.91 -2.74
CA GLU A 51 -62.35 -22.26 -1.62
C GLU A 51 -61.59 -23.57 -1.87
N SER A 52 -60.30 -23.59 -1.51
CA SER A 52 -59.40 -24.73 -1.69
C SER A 52 -58.58 -24.97 -0.43
N PHE A 53 -58.09 -26.20 -0.23
CA PHE A 53 -57.49 -26.61 1.05
C PHE A 53 -56.18 -27.38 0.84
N GLY A 54 -55.20 -27.11 1.70
CA GLY A 54 -54.04 -27.97 1.91
C GLY A 54 -54.19 -28.69 3.25
N SER A 55 -54.10 -30.02 3.27
CA SER A 55 -54.17 -30.88 4.47
C SER A 55 -55.36 -30.60 5.43
N MET A 56 -56.48 -30.11 4.88
CA MET A 56 -57.67 -29.71 5.63
C MET A 56 -58.95 -30.04 4.87
N ASN A 57 -60.04 -30.24 5.61
CA ASN A 57 -61.36 -30.50 5.06
C ASN A 57 -62.48 -29.78 5.83
N ILE A 58 -63.58 -29.47 5.13
CA ILE A 58 -64.80 -28.89 5.71
C ILE A 58 -65.53 -29.98 6.49
N ASN A 59 -65.85 -29.72 7.76
CA ASN A 59 -66.59 -30.64 8.62
C ASN A 59 -68.11 -30.37 8.61
N SER A 60 -68.52 -29.10 8.67
CA SER A 60 -69.93 -28.66 8.66
C SER A 60 -70.00 -27.12 8.58
N TYR A 61 -71.21 -26.57 8.52
CA TYR A 61 -71.47 -25.13 8.68
C TYR A 61 -72.19 -24.83 10.02
N THR A 62 -71.79 -25.55 11.08
CA THR A 62 -72.34 -25.40 12.44
C THR A 62 -71.27 -24.88 13.43
N GLY A 63 -70.50 -23.89 13.00
CA GLY A 63 -69.61 -23.08 13.85
C GLY A 63 -70.35 -21.94 14.54
N PRO A 64 -69.64 -21.09 15.31
CA PRO A 64 -70.20 -19.86 15.87
C PRO A 64 -70.88 -19.00 14.80
N SER A 65 -72.07 -18.47 15.07
CA SER A 65 -72.88 -17.71 14.09
C SER A 65 -73.16 -18.45 12.76
N SER A 66 -73.22 -19.79 12.78
CA SER A 66 -73.32 -20.66 11.59
C SER A 66 -72.11 -20.56 10.64
N SER A 67 -70.92 -20.24 11.16
CA SER A 67 -69.69 -20.30 10.35
C SER A 67 -69.37 -21.72 9.89
N GLN A 68 -68.66 -21.82 8.77
CA GLN A 68 -67.97 -23.03 8.36
C GLN A 68 -67.04 -23.51 9.49
N ARG A 69 -66.99 -24.84 9.71
CA ARG A 69 -65.99 -25.50 10.55
C ARG A 69 -65.02 -26.27 9.67
N VAL A 70 -63.75 -25.91 9.69
CA VAL A 70 -62.68 -26.61 8.95
C VAL A 70 -61.76 -27.30 9.94
N VAL A 71 -61.32 -28.51 9.60
CA VAL A 71 -60.44 -29.35 10.44
C VAL A 71 -59.25 -29.84 9.63
N ILE A 72 -58.14 -30.16 10.31
CA ILE A 72 -57.04 -30.95 9.73
C ILE A 72 -57.55 -32.33 9.26
N ASP A 73 -56.95 -32.86 8.20
CA ASP A 73 -57.20 -34.23 7.76
C ASP A 73 -56.93 -35.24 8.90
N GLY A 74 -57.77 -36.27 9.00
CA GLY A 74 -57.78 -37.20 10.14
C GLY A 74 -58.40 -36.64 11.44
N GLY A 75 -58.85 -35.38 11.47
CA GLY A 75 -59.69 -34.82 12.54
C GLY A 75 -58.99 -34.56 13.89
N SER A 76 -57.68 -34.80 13.96
CA SER A 76 -56.89 -34.77 15.20
C SER A 76 -55.66 -33.88 15.03
N TRP A 77 -55.56 -32.83 15.83
CA TRP A 77 -54.47 -31.87 15.75
C TRP A 77 -53.29 -32.33 16.63
N PRO A 78 -52.04 -32.27 16.14
CA PRO A 78 -50.84 -32.41 16.98
C PRO A 78 -50.66 -31.18 17.88
N ALA A 79 -49.66 -31.21 18.76
CA ALA A 79 -49.24 -30.04 19.55
C ALA A 79 -48.20 -29.23 18.76
N GLU A 80 -48.57 -28.04 18.28
CA GLU A 80 -47.71 -27.23 17.40
C GLU A 80 -47.38 -25.87 18.00
N SER A 81 -46.13 -25.43 17.86
CA SER A 81 -45.66 -24.10 18.27
C SER A 81 -45.83 -23.02 17.20
N GLY A 82 -45.98 -23.40 15.93
CA GLY A 82 -46.08 -22.50 14.78
C GLY A 82 -46.90 -23.06 13.63
N GLN A 83 -47.01 -22.29 12.54
CA GLN A 83 -47.78 -22.68 11.35
C GLN A 83 -47.16 -23.88 10.62
N ASN A 84 -48.00 -24.64 9.93
CA ASN A 84 -47.59 -25.76 9.07
C ASN A 84 -47.88 -25.40 7.61
N GLU A 85 -46.84 -25.27 6.78
CA GLU A 85 -46.94 -24.78 5.39
C GLU A 85 -47.79 -25.70 4.47
N SER A 86 -47.99 -26.97 4.85
CA SER A 86 -48.87 -27.89 4.11
C SER A 86 -50.34 -27.78 4.54
N ARG A 87 -50.66 -27.00 5.59
CA ARG A 87 -52.00 -26.90 6.18
C ARG A 87 -52.59 -25.50 6.05
N TYR A 88 -53.53 -25.32 5.13
CA TYR A 88 -54.14 -24.01 4.88
C TYR A 88 -55.56 -24.09 4.31
N ILE A 89 -56.28 -22.98 4.47
CA ILE A 89 -57.48 -22.63 3.70
C ILE A 89 -57.07 -21.54 2.70
N GLN A 90 -57.33 -21.74 1.42
CA GLN A 90 -56.95 -20.86 0.32
C GLN A 90 -58.18 -20.29 -0.39
N PHE A 91 -58.12 -18.99 -0.67
CA PHE A 91 -59.05 -18.24 -1.51
C PHE A 91 -58.26 -17.53 -2.61
N ALA A 92 -58.88 -17.27 -3.77
CA ALA A 92 -58.20 -16.60 -4.88
C ALA A 92 -59.16 -15.69 -5.67
N VAL A 93 -58.64 -14.60 -6.21
CA VAL A 93 -59.37 -13.66 -7.07
C VAL A 93 -58.48 -13.10 -8.17
N ALA A 94 -58.99 -13.05 -9.39
CA ALA A 94 -58.30 -12.53 -10.57
C ALA A 94 -59.09 -11.39 -11.22
N PRO A 95 -58.44 -10.39 -11.85
CA PRO A 95 -59.13 -9.49 -12.77
C PRO A 95 -59.71 -10.27 -13.97
N ASN A 96 -60.84 -9.79 -14.47
CA ASN A 96 -61.39 -10.25 -15.74
C ASN A 96 -60.52 -9.73 -16.90
N THR A 97 -60.32 -10.54 -17.94
CA THR A 97 -59.40 -10.29 -19.06
C THR A 97 -59.46 -8.86 -19.59
N GLY A 98 -58.30 -8.23 -19.74
CA GLY A 98 -58.15 -6.83 -20.18
C GLY A 98 -58.18 -5.80 -19.04
N ASN A 99 -58.25 -6.23 -17.77
CA ASN A 99 -58.20 -5.34 -16.61
C ASN A 99 -57.02 -5.69 -15.70
N ASP A 100 -56.50 -4.69 -14.99
CA ASP A 100 -55.72 -4.86 -13.76
C ASP A 100 -56.64 -4.66 -12.54
N PHE A 101 -56.37 -5.32 -11.41
CA PHE A 101 -57.12 -5.20 -10.16
C PHE A 101 -56.22 -4.78 -8.99
N THR A 102 -56.49 -3.60 -8.41
CA THR A 102 -55.79 -3.12 -7.21
C THR A 102 -56.57 -3.52 -5.96
N VAL A 103 -56.08 -4.54 -5.24
CA VAL A 103 -56.65 -5.03 -3.98
C VAL A 103 -56.44 -3.98 -2.89
N ALA A 104 -57.50 -3.25 -2.55
CA ALA A 104 -57.49 -2.20 -1.54
C ALA A 104 -57.76 -2.75 -0.14
N SER A 105 -58.55 -3.82 0.01
CA SER A 105 -58.81 -4.44 1.31
C SER A 105 -59.10 -5.94 1.25
N VAL A 106 -58.78 -6.61 2.38
CA VAL A 106 -59.13 -8.00 2.71
C VAL A 106 -59.78 -7.98 4.08
N ALA A 107 -61.03 -8.43 4.19
CA ALA A 107 -61.76 -8.47 5.46
C ALA A 107 -62.44 -9.83 5.66
N LEU A 108 -62.44 -10.36 6.88
CA LEU A 108 -63.10 -11.62 7.25
C LEU A 108 -63.45 -11.67 8.73
N SER A 109 -64.33 -12.57 9.12
CA SER A 109 -64.47 -13.00 10.53
C SER A 109 -63.80 -14.35 10.72
N LEU A 110 -63.06 -14.53 11.81
CA LEU A 110 -62.29 -15.75 12.10
C LEU A 110 -62.35 -16.11 13.59
N GLY A 111 -62.57 -17.38 13.89
CA GLY A 111 -62.63 -17.91 15.25
C GLY A 111 -62.35 -19.41 15.30
N ALA A 112 -62.75 -20.04 16.41
CA ALA A 112 -62.53 -21.46 16.66
C ALA A 112 -63.73 -22.14 17.34
N SER A 113 -63.79 -23.47 17.23
CA SER A 113 -64.75 -24.32 17.93
C SER A 113 -64.06 -25.53 18.55
N GLY A 114 -64.52 -25.92 19.74
CA GLY A 114 -63.98 -27.05 20.51
C GLY A 114 -62.81 -26.73 21.45
N GLY A 115 -62.26 -25.51 21.46
CA GLY A 115 -61.26 -25.05 22.43
C GLY A 115 -60.40 -23.86 21.98
N SER A 116 -59.78 -23.16 22.94
CA SER A 116 -59.13 -21.84 22.80
C SER A 116 -57.65 -21.84 22.35
N ASN A 117 -57.02 -23.01 22.20
CA ASN A 117 -55.61 -23.13 21.80
C ASN A 117 -55.37 -23.06 20.29
N MET A 118 -56.36 -22.59 19.51
CA MET A 118 -56.25 -22.41 18.06
C MET A 118 -55.52 -21.11 17.72
N ARG A 119 -54.57 -21.18 16.80
CA ARG A 119 -53.75 -20.07 16.32
C ARG A 119 -53.79 -20.03 14.79
N ALA A 120 -53.58 -18.85 14.21
CA ALA A 120 -53.46 -18.71 12.76
C ALA A 120 -52.58 -17.52 12.35
N ASN A 121 -51.97 -17.65 11.18
CA ASN A 121 -51.44 -16.54 10.39
C ASN A 121 -52.19 -16.48 9.04
N ILE A 122 -52.20 -15.31 8.43
CA ILE A 122 -52.85 -15.03 7.15
C ILE A 122 -51.81 -14.39 6.22
N TRP A 123 -51.62 -14.97 5.04
CA TRP A 123 -50.63 -14.55 4.05
C TRP A 123 -51.29 -14.38 2.69
N TYR A 124 -50.74 -13.52 1.83
CA TYR A 124 -51.11 -13.42 0.43
C TYR A 124 -49.91 -13.58 -0.50
N ALA A 125 -50.16 -13.90 -1.76
CA ALA A 125 -49.18 -13.91 -2.85
C ALA A 125 -49.89 -13.63 -4.20
N THR A 126 -49.16 -13.14 -5.19
CA THR A 126 -49.59 -13.17 -6.60
C THR A 126 -49.00 -14.37 -7.37
N ASP A 127 -48.05 -15.07 -6.75
CA ASP A 127 -47.49 -16.34 -7.24
C ASP A 127 -48.31 -17.54 -6.69
N PRO A 128 -48.60 -18.57 -7.51
CA PRO A 128 -49.42 -19.71 -7.08
C PRO A 128 -48.69 -20.69 -6.13
N THR A 129 -47.37 -20.61 -6.04
CA THR A 129 -46.53 -21.48 -5.20
C THR A 129 -46.40 -20.97 -3.75
N PHE A 130 -46.72 -19.69 -3.50
CA PHE A 130 -46.49 -18.97 -2.23
C PHE A 130 -45.01 -18.82 -1.85
N ALA A 131 -44.11 -18.84 -2.82
CA ALA A 131 -42.69 -18.58 -2.63
C ALA A 131 -42.42 -17.12 -2.21
N SER A 132 -43.13 -16.16 -2.81
CA SER A 132 -42.98 -14.72 -2.56
C SER A 132 -44.19 -14.16 -1.82
N ARG A 133 -44.48 -14.74 -0.64
CA ARG A 133 -45.67 -14.43 0.18
C ARG A 133 -45.44 -13.32 1.21
N THR A 134 -46.48 -12.52 1.44
CA THR A 134 -46.50 -11.42 2.42
C THR A 134 -47.57 -11.66 3.50
N GLN A 135 -47.22 -11.46 4.78
CA GLN A 135 -48.13 -11.67 5.92
C GLN A 135 -49.06 -10.45 6.11
N LEU A 136 -50.36 -10.68 6.34
CA LEU A 136 -51.33 -9.62 6.63
C LEU A 136 -51.43 -9.29 8.13
N ASN A 137 -51.33 -10.30 8.99
CA ASN A 137 -51.41 -10.12 10.44
C ASN A 137 -50.02 -9.85 11.04
N ALA A 138 -49.79 -8.65 11.60
CA ALA A 138 -48.51 -8.27 12.20
C ALA A 138 -48.07 -9.16 13.40
N THR A 139 -49.00 -9.84 14.06
CA THR A 139 -48.75 -10.83 15.11
C THR A 139 -49.69 -12.03 14.96
N THR A 140 -49.28 -13.22 15.42
CA THR A 140 -50.08 -14.44 15.33
C THR A 140 -51.43 -14.32 16.02
N LEU A 141 -52.49 -14.65 15.28
CA LEU A 141 -53.86 -14.56 15.76
C LEU A 141 -54.15 -15.64 16.80
N SER A 142 -54.68 -15.24 17.95
CA SER A 142 -55.26 -16.17 18.93
C SER A 142 -56.77 -16.22 18.72
N LEU A 143 -57.27 -17.34 18.18
CA LEU A 143 -58.66 -17.40 17.72
C LEU A 143 -59.62 -17.68 18.88
N PRO A 144 -60.69 -16.89 19.07
CA PRO A 144 -61.63 -17.09 20.17
C PRO A 144 -62.44 -18.39 19.97
N SER A 145 -62.64 -19.14 21.06
CA SER A 145 -63.43 -20.37 21.04
C SER A 145 -64.91 -20.06 21.31
N GLY A 146 -65.79 -20.42 20.38
CA GLY A 146 -67.24 -20.25 20.51
C GLY A 146 -67.79 -18.91 20.00
N SER A 147 -66.92 -18.02 19.49
CA SER A 147 -67.27 -16.77 18.82
C SER A 147 -66.32 -16.50 17.64
N LEU A 148 -66.50 -15.39 16.94
CA LEU A 148 -65.64 -14.94 15.83
C LEU A 148 -65.08 -13.55 16.13
N SER A 149 -63.85 -13.27 15.70
CA SER A 149 -63.28 -11.92 15.65
C SER A 149 -63.28 -11.41 14.21
N SER A 150 -63.74 -10.18 13.98
CA SER A 150 -63.60 -9.52 12.67
C SER A 150 -62.20 -8.96 12.48
N LEU A 151 -61.66 -9.16 11.29
CA LEU A 151 -60.32 -8.80 10.85
C LEU A 151 -60.43 -8.01 9.55
N ALA A 152 -59.62 -6.97 9.39
CA ALA A 152 -59.55 -6.18 8.16
C ALA A 152 -58.10 -5.71 7.93
N TYR A 153 -57.66 -5.77 6.67
CA TYR A 153 -56.32 -5.44 6.22
C TYR A 153 -56.39 -4.65 4.91
N SER A 154 -55.45 -3.75 4.67
CA SER A 154 -55.42 -2.89 3.48
C SER A 154 -54.07 -3.06 2.74
N PRO A 155 -53.91 -4.09 1.89
CA PRO A 155 -52.61 -4.47 1.36
C PRO A 155 -52.14 -3.63 0.16
N SER A 156 -53.04 -2.94 -0.56
CA SER A 156 -52.74 -2.05 -1.69
C SER A 156 -51.95 -2.71 -2.83
N VAL A 157 -52.32 -3.94 -3.21
CA VAL A 157 -51.60 -4.78 -4.17
C VAL A 157 -52.21 -4.68 -5.56
N VAL A 158 -51.41 -4.34 -6.57
CA VAL A 158 -51.82 -4.43 -7.99
C VAL A 158 -51.67 -5.88 -8.47
N VAL A 159 -52.73 -6.40 -9.09
CA VAL A 159 -52.81 -7.73 -9.70
C VAL A 159 -53.04 -7.50 -11.19
N SER A 160 -52.02 -7.72 -12.00
CA SER A 160 -52.12 -7.41 -13.43
C SER A 160 -53.02 -8.39 -14.19
N ASN A 161 -53.50 -7.98 -15.36
CA ASN A 161 -54.23 -8.81 -16.32
C ASN A 161 -53.56 -10.18 -16.52
N GLY A 162 -54.27 -11.27 -16.19
CA GLY A 162 -53.77 -12.65 -16.26
C GLY A 162 -53.07 -13.17 -15.00
N GLN A 163 -52.82 -12.34 -13.99
CA GLN A 163 -52.38 -12.77 -12.66
C GLN A 163 -53.57 -13.13 -11.76
N THR A 164 -53.29 -13.62 -10.55
CA THR A 164 -54.29 -13.96 -9.53
C THR A 164 -53.76 -13.61 -8.15
N PHE A 165 -54.57 -12.96 -7.32
CA PHE A 165 -54.28 -12.74 -5.91
C PHE A 165 -54.76 -13.94 -5.10
N TYR A 166 -53.84 -14.62 -4.44
CA TYR A 166 -54.13 -15.74 -3.55
C TYR A 166 -54.01 -15.30 -2.10
N LEU A 167 -54.92 -15.80 -1.25
CA LEU A 167 -54.95 -15.58 0.19
C LEU A 167 -54.99 -16.93 0.90
N ARG A 168 -54.07 -17.18 1.84
CA ARG A 168 -54.02 -18.39 2.67
C ARG A 168 -54.12 -18.08 4.16
N ILE A 169 -54.98 -18.81 4.85
CA ILE A 169 -55.04 -18.88 6.32
C ILE A 169 -54.36 -20.18 6.74
N TYR A 170 -53.33 -20.11 7.58
CA TYR A 170 -52.58 -21.26 8.09
C TYR A 170 -52.88 -21.49 9.58
N PRO A 171 -53.78 -22.43 9.94
CA PRO A 171 -54.15 -22.70 11.32
C PRO A 171 -53.28 -23.79 11.98
N TRP A 172 -53.05 -23.67 13.28
CA TRP A 172 -52.46 -24.72 14.12
C TRP A 172 -53.03 -24.69 15.54
N TYR A 173 -52.79 -25.75 16.31
CA TYR A 173 -53.37 -25.91 17.64
C TYR A 173 -52.27 -26.26 18.66
N THR A 174 -52.15 -25.49 19.74
CA THR A 174 -50.95 -25.53 20.61
C THR A 174 -50.95 -26.68 21.65
N SER A 175 -51.81 -27.69 21.50
CA SER A 175 -51.93 -28.82 22.43
C SER A 175 -52.66 -29.99 21.76
N ALA A 176 -52.06 -31.19 21.67
CA ALA A 176 -52.61 -32.29 20.88
C ALA A 176 -54.08 -32.64 21.26
N SER A 177 -54.99 -32.56 20.30
CA SER A 177 -56.44 -32.70 20.57
C SER A 177 -57.28 -32.94 19.31
N SER A 178 -58.30 -33.78 19.41
CA SER A 178 -59.32 -34.00 18.36
C SER A 178 -60.54 -33.10 18.54
N GLY A 179 -61.39 -33.02 17.50
CA GLY A 179 -62.65 -32.27 17.57
C GLY A 179 -62.48 -30.76 17.74
N LYS A 180 -61.38 -30.20 17.20
CA LYS A 180 -61.10 -28.75 17.16
C LYS A 180 -61.26 -28.26 15.73
N TYR A 181 -61.81 -27.06 15.56
CA TYR A 181 -62.11 -26.50 14.25
C TYR A 181 -61.68 -25.04 14.18
N VAL A 182 -61.08 -24.63 13.07
CA VAL A 182 -61.01 -23.20 12.70
C VAL A 182 -62.33 -22.82 12.03
N CYS A 183 -62.81 -21.61 12.30
CA CYS A 183 -64.13 -21.15 11.89
C CYS A 183 -64.03 -19.81 11.13
N PRO A 184 -63.86 -19.82 9.80
CA PRO A 184 -63.91 -18.61 8.98
C PRO A 184 -65.37 -18.23 8.62
N GLN A 185 -65.63 -16.95 8.42
CA GLN A 185 -66.90 -16.42 7.93
C GLN A 185 -66.71 -15.10 7.16
N ASN A 186 -67.61 -14.79 6.23
CA ASN A 186 -67.74 -13.47 5.58
C ASN A 186 -66.42 -12.91 5.00
N LEU A 187 -65.63 -13.70 4.29
CA LEU A 187 -64.44 -13.19 3.61
C LEU A 187 -64.84 -12.31 2.43
N VAL A 188 -64.27 -11.11 2.35
CA VAL A 188 -64.36 -10.18 1.23
C VAL A 188 -62.95 -9.75 0.85
N ILE A 189 -62.62 -9.86 -0.43
CA ILE A 189 -61.44 -9.21 -1.02
C ILE A 189 -61.97 -8.14 -1.99
N SER A 190 -61.58 -6.88 -1.80
CA SER A 190 -62.14 -5.76 -2.57
C SER A 190 -61.10 -4.71 -2.96
N GLY A 191 -61.43 -3.91 -3.97
CA GLY A 191 -60.50 -3.01 -4.61
C GLY A 191 -61.12 -2.28 -5.80
N THR A 192 -60.26 -1.88 -6.74
CA THR A 192 -60.71 -1.26 -8.00
C THR A 192 -60.03 -1.86 -9.22
N THR A 193 -60.74 -1.88 -10.35
CA THR A 193 -60.26 -2.40 -11.65
C THR A 193 -60.16 -1.31 -12.70
N ALA A 194 -59.07 -1.31 -13.48
CA ALA A 194 -58.84 -0.40 -14.60
C ALA A 194 -58.41 -1.17 -15.86
N SER A 195 -58.58 -0.58 -17.04
CA SER A 195 -58.17 -1.19 -18.32
C SER A 195 -56.65 -1.34 -18.39
N ALA A 196 -56.17 -2.55 -18.68
CA ALA A 196 -54.76 -2.82 -18.90
C ALA A 196 -54.28 -2.28 -20.26
N GLY A 197 -52.99 -1.92 -20.35
CA GLY A 197 -52.34 -1.52 -21.60
C GLY A 197 -51.76 -2.70 -22.38
N ALA A 198 -51.59 -2.51 -23.70
CA ALA A 198 -50.98 -3.52 -24.58
C ALA A 198 -49.54 -3.81 -24.16
N SER A 199 -49.18 -5.08 -24.03
CA SER A 199 -47.89 -5.53 -23.48
C SER A 199 -47.43 -6.86 -24.06
N ILE A 200 -46.11 -7.01 -24.20
CA ILE A 200 -45.41 -8.27 -24.50
C ILE A 200 -44.48 -8.57 -23.33
N VAL A 201 -44.40 -9.85 -22.92
CA VAL A 201 -43.56 -10.32 -21.82
C VAL A 201 -42.77 -11.55 -22.28
N THR A 202 -41.46 -11.53 -22.03
CA THR A 202 -40.55 -12.67 -22.25
C THR A 202 -40.14 -13.28 -20.91
N SER A 203 -39.87 -14.59 -20.87
CA SER A 203 -39.48 -15.29 -19.62
C SER A 203 -38.07 -14.96 -19.11
N VAL A 204 -37.26 -14.30 -19.95
CA VAL A 204 -35.90 -13.82 -19.64
C VAL A 204 -35.68 -12.46 -20.30
N GLY A 205 -34.69 -11.71 -19.82
CA GLY A 205 -34.16 -10.50 -20.48
C GLY A 205 -32.89 -10.76 -21.31
N SER A 206 -32.26 -11.93 -21.17
CA SER A 206 -31.06 -12.33 -21.89
C SER A 206 -30.93 -13.86 -21.95
N LEU A 207 -30.09 -14.34 -22.88
CA LEU A 207 -29.61 -15.72 -22.95
C LEU A 207 -28.11 -15.79 -22.60
N SER A 208 -27.59 -16.98 -22.36
CA SER A 208 -26.15 -17.19 -22.18
C SER A 208 -25.41 -16.96 -23.50
N SER A 209 -24.09 -16.74 -23.43
CA SER A 209 -23.29 -16.58 -24.65
C SER A 209 -23.26 -17.87 -25.48
N PHE A 210 -23.46 -17.76 -26.79
CA PHE A 210 -23.45 -18.89 -27.72
C PHE A 210 -22.04 -19.12 -28.29
N ALA A 211 -21.62 -20.38 -28.37
CA ALA A 211 -20.38 -20.77 -29.04
C ALA A 211 -20.68 -21.51 -30.35
N GLN A 212 -20.00 -21.12 -31.43
CA GLN A 212 -20.14 -21.70 -32.76
C GLN A 212 -18.75 -21.97 -33.35
N VAL A 213 -18.59 -23.04 -34.15
CA VAL A 213 -17.44 -23.20 -35.05
C VAL A 213 -17.91 -22.87 -36.46
N LEU A 214 -17.15 -22.07 -37.21
CA LEU A 214 -17.56 -21.60 -38.54
C LEU A 214 -17.99 -22.76 -39.46
N GLY A 215 -19.24 -22.72 -39.93
CA GLY A 215 -19.86 -23.76 -40.76
C GLY A 215 -20.75 -24.77 -40.00
N THR A 216 -20.74 -24.79 -38.66
CA THR A 216 -21.63 -25.62 -37.82
C THR A 216 -22.40 -24.72 -36.84
N PRO A 217 -23.76 -24.68 -36.84
CA PRO A 217 -24.53 -23.85 -35.92
C PRO A 217 -24.26 -24.17 -34.43
N SER A 218 -24.47 -23.20 -33.54
CA SER A 218 -24.34 -23.41 -32.09
C SER A 218 -25.41 -24.36 -31.55
N SER A 219 -25.18 -24.85 -30.31
CA SER A 219 -26.27 -25.37 -29.47
C SER A 219 -27.38 -24.33 -29.31
N THR A 220 -28.62 -24.79 -29.16
CA THR A 220 -29.79 -23.93 -29.00
C THR A 220 -30.00 -23.50 -27.55
N GLN A 221 -30.68 -22.37 -27.34
CA GLN A 221 -31.22 -21.94 -26.05
C GLN A 221 -32.64 -21.43 -26.27
N SER A 222 -33.54 -21.61 -25.30
CA SER A 222 -34.95 -21.27 -25.48
C SER A 222 -35.52 -20.43 -24.34
N TYR A 223 -36.49 -19.60 -24.67
CA TYR A 223 -37.30 -18.81 -23.74
C TYR A 223 -38.76 -18.78 -24.22
N THR A 224 -39.67 -18.21 -23.43
CA THR A 224 -41.08 -18.11 -23.84
C THR A 224 -41.56 -16.66 -23.93
N VAL A 225 -42.51 -16.39 -24.83
CA VAL A 225 -43.17 -15.09 -25.02
C VAL A 225 -44.69 -15.18 -24.88
N SER A 226 -45.27 -14.16 -24.24
CA SER A 226 -46.71 -13.95 -24.08
C SER A 226 -47.08 -12.50 -24.38
N GLY A 227 -48.32 -12.26 -24.78
CA GLY A 227 -48.91 -10.93 -25.00
C GLY A 227 -50.20 -10.72 -24.22
N SER A 228 -50.51 -9.46 -23.90
CA SER A 228 -51.79 -9.07 -23.32
C SER A 228 -52.28 -7.73 -23.88
N ALA A 229 -53.60 -7.59 -24.04
CA ALA A 229 -54.27 -6.44 -24.64
C ALA A 229 -53.71 -5.98 -26.02
N LEU A 230 -53.08 -6.89 -26.78
CA LEU A 230 -52.51 -6.59 -28.09
C LEU A 230 -53.58 -6.21 -29.11
N THR A 231 -53.28 -5.25 -30.00
CA THR A 231 -54.20 -4.83 -31.09
C THR A 231 -53.75 -5.30 -32.48
N SER A 232 -52.60 -5.95 -32.56
CA SER A 232 -51.99 -6.53 -33.76
C SER A 232 -51.14 -7.73 -33.38
N ASP A 233 -50.72 -8.51 -34.37
CA ASP A 233 -49.80 -9.64 -34.16
C ASP A 233 -48.42 -9.18 -33.66
N ALA A 234 -47.70 -10.06 -32.98
CA ALA A 234 -46.38 -9.78 -32.42
C ALA A 234 -45.27 -10.30 -33.34
N VAL A 235 -44.40 -9.42 -33.83
CA VAL A 235 -43.25 -9.78 -34.68
C VAL A 235 -42.01 -9.98 -33.81
N VAL A 236 -41.31 -11.09 -34.04
CA VAL A 236 -40.07 -11.48 -33.36
C VAL A 236 -38.91 -11.47 -34.36
N THR A 237 -37.93 -10.57 -34.14
CA THR A 237 -36.82 -10.34 -35.07
C THR A 237 -35.47 -10.57 -34.37
N PRO A 238 -34.62 -11.51 -34.84
CA PRO A 238 -33.31 -11.73 -34.26
C PRO A 238 -32.27 -10.71 -34.80
N PRO A 239 -31.15 -10.49 -34.08
CA PRO A 239 -30.04 -9.71 -34.58
C PRO A 239 -29.21 -10.51 -35.60
N ALA A 240 -28.33 -9.82 -36.35
CA ALA A 240 -27.50 -10.45 -37.37
C ALA A 240 -26.56 -11.52 -36.79
N GLY A 241 -26.42 -12.65 -37.50
CA GLY A 241 -25.66 -13.82 -37.06
C GLY A 241 -26.47 -14.81 -36.21
N PHE A 242 -27.64 -14.41 -35.69
CA PHE A 242 -28.53 -15.28 -34.92
C PHE A 242 -29.74 -15.73 -35.73
N GLU A 243 -30.23 -16.93 -35.40
CA GLU A 243 -31.46 -17.52 -35.93
C GLU A 243 -32.39 -17.89 -34.78
N ILE A 244 -33.70 -17.87 -35.05
CA ILE A 244 -34.77 -18.26 -34.12
C ILE A 244 -35.74 -19.27 -34.73
N SER A 245 -36.43 -20.03 -33.88
CA SER A 245 -37.48 -20.99 -34.25
C SER A 245 -38.63 -20.92 -33.24
N SER A 246 -39.88 -21.08 -33.70
CA SER A 246 -41.08 -21.19 -32.86
C SER A 246 -41.84 -22.51 -33.05
N ASP A 247 -41.34 -23.41 -33.90
CA ASP A 247 -41.99 -24.65 -34.34
C ASP A 247 -41.32 -25.92 -33.81
N GLY A 248 -40.44 -25.79 -32.82
CA GLY A 248 -39.68 -26.91 -32.24
C GLY A 248 -38.39 -27.22 -33.00
N GLU A 249 -37.67 -26.18 -33.43
CA GLU A 249 -36.39 -26.25 -34.14
C GLU A 249 -36.45 -26.85 -35.57
N ALA A 250 -37.66 -27.01 -36.12
CA ALA A 250 -37.87 -27.56 -37.46
C ALA A 250 -37.62 -26.51 -38.57
N THR A 251 -38.00 -25.26 -38.33
CA THR A 251 -37.74 -24.11 -39.23
C THR A 251 -36.94 -23.03 -38.49
N TRP A 252 -35.93 -22.48 -39.16
CA TRP A 252 -35.04 -21.46 -38.60
C TRP A 252 -35.12 -20.16 -39.41
N HIS A 253 -35.35 -19.07 -38.69
CA HIS A 253 -35.68 -17.74 -39.17
C HIS A 253 -34.59 -16.74 -38.77
N ASN A 254 -34.27 -15.76 -39.62
CA ASN A 254 -33.19 -14.80 -39.39
C ASN A 254 -33.68 -13.34 -39.55
N ILE A 255 -32.77 -12.36 -39.44
CA ILE A 255 -33.12 -10.92 -39.48
C ILE A 255 -33.85 -10.46 -40.77
N ALA A 256 -33.71 -11.20 -41.88
CA ALA A 256 -34.41 -10.92 -43.14
C ALA A 256 -35.78 -11.63 -43.26
N ASP A 257 -36.11 -12.53 -42.35
CA ASP A 257 -37.34 -13.33 -42.33
C ASP A 257 -37.82 -13.52 -40.87
N PRO A 258 -38.40 -12.48 -40.23
CA PRO A 258 -38.78 -12.52 -38.82
C PRO A 258 -40.09 -13.29 -38.57
N ILE A 259 -40.17 -13.96 -37.41
CA ILE A 259 -41.34 -14.75 -37.02
C ILE A 259 -42.51 -13.83 -36.67
N THR A 260 -43.70 -14.07 -37.22
CA THR A 260 -44.93 -13.38 -36.82
C THR A 260 -45.81 -14.29 -35.98
N LEU A 261 -46.10 -13.88 -34.74
CA LEU A 261 -46.94 -14.58 -33.78
C LEU A 261 -48.34 -13.95 -33.75
N ALA A 262 -49.31 -14.62 -34.35
CA ALA A 262 -50.69 -14.14 -34.43
C ALA A 262 -51.34 -13.98 -33.04
N GLN A 263 -52.17 -12.93 -32.87
CA GLN A 263 -52.95 -12.73 -31.65
C GLN A 263 -54.45 -12.99 -31.85
N SER A 264 -55.14 -13.36 -30.78
CA SER A 264 -56.59 -13.47 -30.70
C SER A 264 -57.08 -12.97 -29.35
N GLY A 265 -58.09 -12.08 -29.34
CA GLY A 265 -58.62 -11.49 -28.11
C GLY A 265 -57.60 -10.67 -27.29
N GLY A 266 -56.51 -10.21 -27.92
CA GLY A 266 -55.43 -9.48 -27.27
C GLY A 266 -54.33 -10.33 -26.63
N GLY A 267 -54.39 -11.66 -26.75
CA GLY A 267 -53.29 -12.57 -26.37
C GLY A 267 -52.70 -13.28 -27.58
N ILE A 268 -51.41 -13.64 -27.53
CA ILE A 268 -50.76 -14.42 -28.59
C ILE A 268 -51.38 -15.83 -28.62
N ILE A 269 -51.66 -16.34 -29.82
CA ILE A 269 -52.27 -17.67 -30.02
C ILE A 269 -51.27 -18.74 -29.57
N GLY A 270 -51.71 -19.63 -28.68
CA GLY A 270 -50.86 -20.68 -28.11
C GLY A 270 -49.91 -20.21 -27.01
N GLN A 271 -50.08 -19.00 -26.46
CA GLN A 271 -49.18 -18.48 -25.43
C GLN A 271 -49.22 -19.28 -24.10
N PRO A 272 -48.09 -19.44 -23.41
CA PRO A 272 -46.76 -18.92 -23.73
C PRO A 272 -46.09 -19.68 -24.90
N VAL A 273 -45.71 -18.94 -25.95
CA VAL A 273 -45.04 -19.52 -27.14
C VAL A 273 -43.56 -19.68 -26.83
N THR A 274 -42.98 -20.85 -27.10
CA THR A 274 -41.53 -21.07 -26.94
C THR A 274 -40.80 -20.57 -28.18
N ILE A 275 -39.75 -19.77 -27.99
CA ILE A 275 -38.79 -19.37 -29.01
C ILE A 275 -37.45 -20.01 -28.67
N ALA A 276 -36.95 -20.85 -29.58
CA ALA A 276 -35.56 -21.30 -29.57
C ALA A 276 -34.70 -20.32 -30.37
N ALA A 277 -33.44 -20.16 -29.96
CA ALA A 277 -32.45 -19.29 -30.59
C ALA A 277 -31.10 -19.99 -30.70
N ARG A 278 -30.31 -19.66 -31.74
CA ARG A 278 -28.92 -20.12 -31.93
C ARG A 278 -28.08 -19.08 -32.66
N LEU A 279 -26.75 -19.21 -32.56
CA LEU A 279 -25.81 -18.52 -33.42
C LEU A 279 -25.54 -19.40 -34.66
N ASN A 280 -25.70 -18.81 -35.85
CA ASN A 280 -25.38 -19.43 -37.14
C ASN A 280 -24.79 -18.36 -38.07
N ALA A 281 -23.67 -17.79 -37.66
CA ALA A 281 -23.00 -16.72 -38.36
C ALA A 281 -22.22 -17.20 -39.59
N PRO A 282 -22.11 -16.37 -40.64
CA PRO A 282 -21.38 -16.70 -41.88
C PRO A 282 -19.87 -16.41 -41.82
N ALA A 283 -19.34 -15.90 -40.69
CA ALA A 283 -17.94 -15.56 -40.53
C ALA A 283 -17.47 -15.77 -39.08
N ALA A 284 -16.17 -16.02 -38.90
CA ALA A 284 -15.55 -16.16 -37.59
C ALA A 284 -15.34 -14.79 -36.94
N ALA A 285 -16.23 -14.43 -36.01
CA ALA A 285 -16.29 -13.14 -35.32
C ALA A 285 -17.10 -13.24 -34.01
N GLU A 286 -17.09 -12.16 -33.22
CA GLU A 286 -18.03 -11.95 -32.11
C GLU A 286 -19.33 -11.30 -32.60
N TYR A 287 -20.46 -11.73 -32.05
CA TYR A 287 -21.81 -11.29 -32.41
C TYR A 287 -22.60 -10.92 -31.16
N SER A 288 -23.38 -9.84 -31.23
CA SER A 288 -24.27 -9.42 -30.13
C SER A 288 -25.47 -8.62 -30.64
N GLY A 289 -26.53 -8.58 -29.83
CA GLY A 289 -27.72 -7.76 -30.10
C GLY A 289 -28.91 -8.16 -29.22
N ASN A 290 -30.10 -7.73 -29.63
CA ASN A 290 -31.36 -8.13 -29.00
C ASN A 290 -32.23 -8.87 -30.00
N ILE A 291 -32.82 -9.99 -29.58
CA ILE A 291 -34.03 -10.52 -30.22
C ILE A 291 -35.19 -9.62 -29.77
N THR A 292 -35.81 -8.92 -30.71
CA THR A 292 -36.84 -7.90 -30.43
C THR A 292 -38.24 -8.46 -30.66
N HIS A 293 -39.21 -8.07 -29.82
CA HIS A 293 -40.60 -8.53 -29.87
C HIS A 293 -41.52 -7.32 -29.88
N ALA A 294 -42.20 -7.05 -30.98
CA ALA A 294 -42.97 -5.81 -31.18
C ALA A 294 -44.41 -6.06 -31.67
N SER A 295 -45.35 -5.27 -31.14
CA SER A 295 -46.76 -5.19 -31.58
C SER A 295 -47.20 -3.72 -31.50
N ALA A 296 -48.15 -3.30 -32.35
CA ALA A 296 -48.72 -1.97 -32.26
C ALA A 296 -49.36 -1.73 -30.88
N GLY A 297 -49.10 -0.53 -30.33
CA GLY A 297 -49.56 -0.11 -28.99
C GLY A 297 -48.78 -0.69 -27.80
N ALA A 298 -47.94 -1.70 -27.99
CA ALA A 298 -47.15 -2.32 -26.93
C ALA A 298 -45.69 -1.84 -26.94
N THR A 299 -45.06 -1.75 -25.76
CA THR A 299 -43.61 -1.55 -25.64
C THR A 299 -42.88 -2.79 -26.14
N THR A 300 -41.84 -2.60 -26.96
CA THR A 300 -41.00 -3.70 -27.46
C THR A 300 -40.27 -4.42 -26.33
N ALA A 301 -40.43 -5.74 -26.26
CA ALA A 301 -39.67 -6.59 -25.33
C ALA A 301 -38.39 -7.11 -26.00
N ASN A 302 -37.27 -7.10 -25.28
CA ASN A 302 -35.95 -7.47 -25.79
C ASN A 302 -35.38 -8.66 -25.01
N VAL A 303 -34.78 -9.60 -25.72
CA VAL A 303 -33.93 -10.65 -25.15
C VAL A 303 -32.52 -10.45 -25.69
N ALA A 304 -31.59 -10.06 -24.83
CA ALA A 304 -30.19 -9.85 -25.23
C ALA A 304 -29.47 -11.18 -25.52
N VAL A 305 -28.69 -11.20 -26.59
CA VAL A 305 -27.89 -12.35 -27.02
C VAL A 305 -26.47 -11.93 -27.36
N THR A 306 -25.50 -12.80 -27.05
CA THR A 306 -24.09 -12.65 -27.40
C THR A 306 -23.54 -14.00 -27.86
N GLY A 307 -22.45 -14.02 -28.61
CA GLY A 307 -21.77 -15.28 -28.94
C GLY A 307 -20.56 -15.10 -29.84
N THR A 308 -19.74 -16.13 -29.91
CA THR A 308 -18.49 -16.14 -30.67
C THR A 308 -18.51 -17.27 -31.68
N THR A 309 -18.17 -16.95 -32.93
CA THR A 309 -17.92 -17.92 -33.99
C THR A 309 -16.42 -18.08 -34.16
N LEU A 310 -15.91 -19.25 -33.78
CA LEU A 310 -14.51 -19.64 -33.91
C LEU A 310 -14.15 -19.91 -35.38
N ALA A 311 -12.89 -19.69 -35.74
CA ALA A 311 -12.35 -20.14 -37.03
C ALA A 311 -12.41 -21.67 -37.19
N THR A 312 -12.13 -22.19 -38.39
CA THR A 312 -11.97 -23.64 -38.60
C THR A 312 -10.67 -24.13 -37.94
N GLU A 313 -10.74 -25.17 -37.12
CA GLU A 313 -9.56 -25.77 -36.45
C GLU A 313 -8.54 -26.26 -37.50
N PRO A 314 -7.22 -26.04 -37.31
CA PRO A 314 -6.19 -26.68 -38.13
C PRO A 314 -6.17 -28.20 -37.93
N THR A 315 -5.89 -28.98 -38.98
CA THR A 315 -5.84 -30.45 -38.91
C THR A 315 -4.42 -31.03 -38.85
N ILE A 316 -3.39 -30.20 -39.06
CA ILE A 316 -1.97 -30.57 -39.14
C ILE A 316 -1.15 -29.60 -38.28
N GLN A 317 -0.52 -30.13 -37.23
CA GLN A 317 0.44 -29.39 -36.39
C GLN A 317 1.78 -29.16 -37.12
N CYS A 318 2.48 -28.08 -36.77
CA CYS A 318 3.88 -27.91 -37.17
C CYS A 318 4.84 -28.75 -36.31
N THR A 319 5.98 -29.12 -36.89
CA THR A 319 7.09 -29.77 -36.18
C THR A 319 8.25 -28.80 -35.96
N ILE A 320 9.12 -29.08 -34.98
CA ILE A 320 10.21 -28.16 -34.59
C ILE A 320 11.62 -28.75 -34.82
N SER A 321 12.60 -27.86 -34.92
CA SER A 321 14.04 -28.18 -34.82
C SER A 321 14.81 -27.04 -34.17
N PHE A 322 15.99 -27.32 -33.59
CA PHE A 322 16.84 -26.32 -32.95
C PHE A 322 17.97 -25.86 -33.87
N GLY A 323 18.27 -24.56 -33.84
CA GLY A 323 19.32 -23.91 -34.62
C GLY A 323 20.54 -23.53 -33.77
N ALA A 324 20.98 -22.28 -33.87
CA ALA A 324 22.06 -21.75 -33.04
C ALA A 324 21.68 -21.73 -31.54
N VAL A 325 22.66 -22.02 -30.69
CA VAL A 325 22.55 -22.05 -29.23
C VAL A 325 23.70 -21.24 -28.62
N THR A 326 23.39 -20.40 -27.64
CA THR A 326 24.37 -19.66 -26.84
C THR A 326 24.14 -19.95 -25.35
N GLY A 327 24.88 -19.26 -24.47
CA GLY A 327 24.60 -19.30 -23.04
C GLY A 327 23.29 -18.60 -22.61
N ASN A 328 22.63 -17.86 -23.50
CA ASN A 328 21.41 -17.09 -23.17
C ASN A 328 20.32 -17.08 -24.26
N SER A 329 20.49 -17.84 -25.34
CA SER A 329 19.51 -17.96 -26.42
C SER A 329 19.53 -19.32 -27.13
N ILE A 330 18.37 -19.69 -27.68
CA ILE A 330 18.15 -20.89 -28.52
C ILE A 330 17.29 -20.47 -29.71
N ALA A 331 17.76 -20.73 -30.93
CA ALA A 331 16.92 -20.62 -32.13
C ALA A 331 16.04 -21.86 -32.27
N VAL A 332 14.72 -21.65 -32.44
CA VAL A 332 13.73 -22.68 -32.72
C VAL A 332 13.15 -22.43 -34.10
N ASN A 333 13.26 -23.42 -34.98
CA ASN A 333 12.73 -23.38 -36.34
C ASN A 333 11.50 -24.27 -36.44
N PHE A 334 10.50 -23.83 -37.19
CA PHE A 334 9.24 -24.52 -37.42
C PHE A 334 9.24 -25.14 -38.83
N THR A 335 8.53 -26.25 -38.99
CA THR A 335 8.08 -26.77 -40.29
C THR A 335 6.56 -26.71 -40.26
N ASP A 336 6.01 -25.78 -41.03
CA ASP A 336 4.61 -25.34 -41.04
C ASP A 336 3.59 -26.50 -41.13
N GLY A 337 2.51 -26.38 -40.35
CA GLY A 337 1.32 -27.22 -40.47
C GLY A 337 0.30 -26.66 -41.47
N ASP A 338 -1.00 -26.81 -41.18
CA ASP A 338 -2.10 -26.19 -41.96
C ASP A 338 -2.78 -25.01 -41.24
N GLY A 339 -2.25 -24.60 -40.08
CA GLY A 339 -2.66 -23.38 -39.38
C GLY A 339 -2.16 -22.11 -40.06
N GLY A 340 -2.99 -21.07 -40.03
CA GLY A 340 -2.62 -19.74 -40.50
C GLY A 340 -1.68 -18.98 -39.57
N ARG A 341 -1.57 -19.40 -38.30
CA ARG A 341 -0.69 -18.84 -37.26
C ARG A 341 -0.27 -19.94 -36.28
N ARG A 342 0.87 -19.76 -35.60
CA ARG A 342 1.36 -20.68 -34.55
C ARG A 342 1.84 -19.96 -33.32
N ILE A 343 1.68 -20.60 -32.16
CA ILE A 343 2.28 -20.16 -30.89
C ILE A 343 3.39 -21.13 -30.45
N LEU A 344 4.49 -20.61 -29.92
CA LEU A 344 5.54 -21.41 -29.25
C LEU A 344 5.50 -21.16 -27.75
N VAL A 345 5.33 -22.22 -26.99
CA VAL A 345 5.37 -22.23 -25.53
C VAL A 345 6.70 -22.82 -25.09
N ALA A 346 7.37 -22.20 -24.13
CA ALA A 346 8.65 -22.63 -23.56
C ALA A 346 8.56 -22.79 -22.05
N ARG A 347 9.38 -23.68 -21.48
CA ARG A 347 9.49 -23.92 -20.04
C ARG A 347 10.91 -24.36 -19.66
N SER A 348 11.46 -23.81 -18.58
CA SER A 348 12.75 -24.24 -18.04
C SER A 348 12.63 -25.56 -17.27
N SER A 349 13.63 -26.43 -17.41
CA SER A 349 13.89 -27.64 -16.61
C SER A 349 12.79 -28.70 -16.53
N SER A 350 11.65 -28.54 -17.23
CA SER A 350 10.54 -29.50 -17.26
C SER A 350 9.70 -29.34 -18.53
N ALA A 351 9.06 -30.43 -18.97
CA ALA A 351 8.19 -30.43 -20.14
C ALA A 351 7.04 -29.41 -20.02
N VAL A 352 6.64 -28.82 -21.15
CA VAL A 352 5.49 -27.90 -21.21
C VAL A 352 4.21 -28.62 -20.78
N THR A 353 3.42 -27.96 -19.93
CA THR A 353 2.13 -28.45 -19.40
C THR A 353 0.96 -27.50 -19.70
N PHE A 354 1.23 -26.36 -20.34
CA PHE A 354 0.21 -25.47 -20.86
C PHE A 354 -0.24 -25.92 -22.25
N GLY A 355 -1.55 -25.89 -22.49
CA GLY A 355 -2.16 -25.89 -23.81
C GLY A 355 -3.06 -24.65 -23.96
N PRO A 356 -3.17 -24.06 -25.16
CA PRO A 356 -4.09 -22.95 -25.40
C PRO A 356 -5.56 -23.41 -25.32
N THR A 357 -6.46 -22.44 -25.20
CA THR A 357 -7.91 -22.66 -25.14
C THR A 357 -8.58 -21.89 -26.28
N ASP A 358 -9.52 -22.52 -26.98
CA ASP A 358 -10.23 -21.88 -28.09
C ASP A 358 -11.05 -20.67 -27.66
N GLY A 359 -11.22 -19.72 -28.58
CA GLY A 359 -11.86 -18.44 -28.31
C GLY A 359 -11.09 -17.50 -27.38
N ASN A 360 -9.83 -17.81 -27.07
CA ASN A 360 -8.99 -17.00 -26.17
C ASN A 360 -7.65 -16.66 -26.83
N ALA A 361 -7.31 -15.37 -26.86
CA ALA A 361 -5.96 -14.91 -27.23
C ALA A 361 -4.95 -15.20 -26.10
N VAL A 362 -3.79 -15.76 -26.42
CA VAL A 362 -2.70 -15.90 -25.43
C VAL A 362 -2.03 -14.55 -25.15
N GLY A 363 -1.97 -14.15 -23.88
CA GLY A 363 -1.46 -12.84 -23.46
C GLY A 363 0.01 -12.85 -23.07
N GLY A 364 0.70 -11.72 -23.24
CA GLY A 364 2.06 -11.52 -22.73
C GLY A 364 3.17 -12.26 -23.49
N VAL A 365 2.97 -12.48 -24.79
CA VAL A 365 3.95 -13.14 -25.67
C VAL A 365 5.23 -12.31 -25.78
N ASN A 366 6.40 -12.93 -25.57
CA ASN A 366 7.69 -12.25 -25.76
C ASN A 366 8.81 -13.24 -26.12
N ASN A 367 9.62 -12.94 -27.15
CA ASN A 367 10.74 -13.82 -27.52
C ASN A 367 11.90 -13.82 -26.51
N ASN A 368 11.88 -12.94 -25.52
CA ASN A 368 12.71 -13.04 -24.32
C ASN A 368 11.95 -13.83 -23.23
N PHE A 369 12.43 -15.03 -22.87
CA PHE A 369 11.83 -15.91 -21.87
C PHE A 369 11.72 -15.27 -20.49
N GLY A 370 12.68 -14.42 -20.09
CA GLY A 370 12.55 -13.62 -18.87
C GLY A 370 11.31 -12.72 -18.93
N ALA A 371 11.15 -11.97 -20.03
CA ALA A 371 10.10 -10.97 -20.21
C ALA A 371 8.71 -11.52 -20.61
N ALA A 372 8.61 -12.77 -21.08
CA ALA A 372 7.32 -13.39 -21.40
C ALA A 372 6.50 -13.68 -20.13
N THR A 373 5.18 -13.51 -20.21
CA THR A 373 4.27 -13.79 -19.09
C THR A 373 4.13 -15.30 -18.86
N ASP A 374 4.25 -15.73 -17.60
CA ASP A 374 3.95 -17.10 -17.21
C ASP A 374 2.45 -17.37 -17.28
N GLN A 375 2.05 -18.36 -18.09
CA GLN A 375 0.69 -18.87 -18.19
C GLN A 375 0.37 -19.90 -17.10
N GLY A 376 1.31 -20.14 -16.18
CA GLY A 376 1.21 -20.99 -15.01
C GLY A 376 2.30 -22.07 -15.01
N SER A 377 2.93 -22.28 -13.84
CA SER A 377 3.97 -23.29 -13.61
C SER A 377 5.26 -23.11 -14.44
N GLY A 378 5.57 -21.89 -14.88
CA GLY A 378 6.74 -21.56 -15.70
C GLY A 378 6.55 -21.80 -17.21
N ASN A 379 5.32 -21.96 -17.68
CA ASN A 379 5.01 -22.10 -19.11
C ASN A 379 4.83 -20.72 -19.73
N LYS A 380 5.75 -20.30 -20.61
CA LYS A 380 5.77 -18.95 -21.19
C LYS A 380 5.59 -18.99 -22.69
N VAL A 381 4.68 -18.18 -23.24
CA VAL A 381 4.52 -18.07 -24.70
C VAL A 381 5.62 -17.15 -25.24
N VAL A 382 6.54 -17.72 -26.00
CA VAL A 382 7.72 -17.03 -26.55
C VAL A 382 7.60 -16.71 -28.05
N TYR A 383 6.51 -17.15 -28.69
CA TYR A 383 6.17 -16.78 -30.05
C TYR A 383 4.65 -16.81 -30.28
N ASP A 384 4.17 -15.90 -31.11
CA ASP A 384 2.86 -15.94 -31.78
C ASP A 384 3.05 -15.24 -33.15
N GLY A 385 2.73 -15.93 -34.24
CA GLY A 385 2.86 -15.35 -35.57
C GLY A 385 2.76 -16.33 -36.73
N THR A 386 3.18 -15.86 -37.91
CA THR A 386 3.10 -16.57 -39.21
C THR A 386 4.47 -17.01 -39.75
N GLY A 387 5.54 -16.79 -38.97
CA GLY A 387 6.92 -17.07 -39.37
C GLY A 387 7.33 -18.53 -39.14
N ASN A 388 8.46 -18.90 -39.74
CA ASN A 388 9.03 -20.25 -39.69
C ASN A 388 10.17 -20.42 -38.67
N SER A 389 10.46 -19.40 -37.85
CA SER A 389 11.49 -19.47 -36.82
C SER A 389 11.36 -18.35 -35.78
N VAL A 390 11.95 -18.58 -34.60
CA VAL A 390 12.12 -17.59 -33.52
C VAL A 390 13.44 -17.83 -32.80
N THR A 391 14.17 -16.78 -32.47
CA THR A 391 15.27 -16.87 -31.48
C THR A 391 14.71 -16.55 -30.11
N VAL A 392 14.63 -17.56 -29.24
CA VAL A 392 14.26 -17.38 -27.84
C VAL A 392 15.49 -16.87 -27.10
N THR A 393 15.37 -15.77 -26.37
CA THR A 393 16.45 -15.06 -25.67
C THR A 393 16.12 -14.94 -24.18
N GLY A 394 17.02 -14.36 -23.37
CA GLY A 394 16.79 -14.21 -21.92
C GLY A 394 16.70 -15.56 -21.20
N LEU A 395 17.40 -16.57 -21.73
CA LEU A 395 17.54 -17.89 -21.12
C LEU A 395 18.70 -17.88 -20.12
N SER A 396 18.60 -18.70 -19.08
CA SER A 396 19.72 -19.01 -18.18
C SER A 396 20.75 -19.90 -18.89
N SER A 397 22.03 -19.79 -18.55
CA SER A 397 23.08 -20.70 -19.01
C SER A 397 22.93 -22.10 -18.43
N ASN A 398 23.56 -23.09 -19.07
CA ASN A 398 23.58 -24.50 -18.63
C ASN A 398 22.18 -25.09 -18.31
N THR A 399 21.12 -24.56 -18.92
CA THR A 399 19.71 -24.82 -18.56
C THR A 399 18.97 -25.44 -19.72
N THR A 400 18.24 -26.53 -19.46
CA THR A 400 17.44 -27.22 -20.49
C THR A 400 16.05 -26.61 -20.59
N TYR A 401 15.71 -26.10 -21.77
CA TYR A 401 14.39 -25.57 -22.08
C TYR A 401 13.60 -26.58 -22.91
N TYR A 402 12.38 -26.86 -22.48
CA TYR A 402 11.40 -27.65 -23.21
C TYR A 402 10.44 -26.72 -23.91
N VAL A 403 9.95 -27.11 -25.08
CA VAL A 403 9.02 -26.33 -25.88
C VAL A 403 7.89 -27.17 -26.46
N ALA A 404 6.75 -26.53 -26.69
CA ALA A 404 5.61 -27.06 -27.43
C ALA A 404 5.08 -25.99 -28.40
N VAL A 405 4.80 -26.37 -29.65
CA VAL A 405 4.24 -25.48 -30.68
C VAL A 405 2.83 -25.94 -31.05
N TYR A 406 1.90 -24.99 -31.18
CA TYR A 406 0.50 -25.22 -31.53
C TYR A 406 0.13 -24.38 -32.75
N GLU A 407 -0.38 -25.01 -33.80
CA GLU A 407 -1.03 -24.32 -34.93
C GLU A 407 -2.44 -23.85 -34.56
N TYR A 408 -2.85 -22.70 -35.09
CA TYR A 408 -4.18 -22.13 -34.91
C TYR A 408 -4.64 -21.27 -36.09
N ASN A 409 -5.96 -21.13 -36.21
CA ASN A 409 -6.61 -20.23 -37.15
C ASN A 409 -7.36 -19.13 -36.40
N VAL A 410 -7.55 -17.97 -37.03
CA VAL A 410 -8.23 -16.81 -36.43
C VAL A 410 -9.04 -16.04 -37.48
N GLY A 411 -10.22 -15.55 -37.09
CA GLY A 411 -11.04 -14.63 -37.86
C GLY A 411 -10.84 -13.18 -37.39
N THR A 412 -11.94 -12.53 -36.99
CA THR A 412 -11.92 -11.25 -36.25
C THR A 412 -12.36 -11.44 -34.80
N GLY A 413 -12.02 -10.51 -33.90
CA GLY A 413 -12.28 -10.66 -32.46
C GLY A 413 -11.56 -11.87 -31.85
N ASN A 414 -12.06 -12.38 -30.73
CA ASN A 414 -11.50 -13.55 -30.05
C ASN A 414 -11.99 -14.88 -30.69
N SER A 415 -11.76 -15.04 -32.00
CA SER A 415 -12.19 -16.20 -32.78
C SER A 415 -11.08 -17.22 -33.06
N GLN A 416 -10.04 -17.25 -32.22
CA GLN A 416 -8.94 -18.23 -32.33
C GLN A 416 -9.48 -19.66 -32.16
N ASN A 417 -9.03 -20.58 -33.01
CA ASN A 417 -9.26 -22.01 -32.87
C ASN A 417 -7.92 -22.73 -33.04
N TYR A 418 -7.44 -23.37 -31.97
CA TYR A 418 -6.12 -23.99 -31.86
C TYR A 418 -6.27 -25.50 -32.02
N ASN A 419 -5.41 -26.13 -32.82
CA ASN A 419 -5.26 -27.57 -32.69
C ASN A 419 -4.57 -27.83 -31.34
N THR A 420 -5.31 -28.31 -30.35
CA THR A 420 -4.78 -28.59 -29.00
C THR A 420 -4.16 -29.99 -28.89
N THR A 421 -4.38 -30.85 -29.89
CA THR A 421 -3.94 -32.25 -29.88
C THR A 421 -2.52 -32.42 -30.45
N SER A 422 -1.70 -33.22 -29.76
CA SER A 422 -0.37 -33.66 -30.21
C SER A 422 0.55 -32.55 -30.75
N PRO A 423 0.79 -31.45 -30.00
CA PRO A 423 1.65 -30.35 -30.42
C PRO A 423 3.08 -30.80 -30.74
N GLY A 424 3.74 -30.09 -31.66
CA GLY A 424 5.16 -30.31 -31.96
C GLY A 424 6.01 -29.97 -30.72
N THR A 425 6.81 -30.92 -30.22
CA THR A 425 7.52 -30.80 -28.94
C THR A 425 9.00 -31.16 -29.05
N GLY A 426 9.79 -30.68 -28.10
CA GLY A 426 11.21 -30.99 -27.98
C GLY A 426 11.89 -30.22 -26.85
N SER A 427 13.19 -30.42 -26.68
CA SER A 427 14.00 -29.67 -25.69
C SER A 427 15.44 -29.48 -26.14
N GLN A 428 16.06 -28.41 -25.64
CA GLN A 428 17.45 -28.03 -25.93
C GLN A 428 18.05 -27.32 -24.71
N SER A 429 19.31 -27.61 -24.40
CA SER A 429 20.09 -26.94 -23.35
C SER A 429 20.83 -25.72 -23.90
N THR A 430 20.87 -24.63 -23.15
CA THR A 430 21.80 -23.50 -23.41
C THR A 430 23.25 -23.91 -23.14
N SER A 431 24.19 -23.17 -23.71
CA SER A 431 25.61 -23.36 -23.46
C SER A 431 25.99 -22.99 -22.00
N VAL A 432 27.09 -23.55 -21.54
CA VAL A 432 27.73 -23.18 -20.27
C VAL A 432 28.38 -21.79 -20.37
N VAL A 433 28.41 -21.01 -19.28
CA VAL A 433 29.06 -19.69 -19.22
C VAL A 433 29.80 -19.54 -17.89
N ALA A 434 31.13 -19.40 -17.97
CA ALA A 434 32.00 -19.23 -16.81
C ALA A 434 31.70 -17.92 -16.05
N LEU A 435 31.59 -18.03 -14.72
CA LEU A 435 31.24 -16.92 -13.83
C LEU A 435 32.25 -16.78 -12.69
N LEU A 436 32.57 -15.53 -12.34
CA LEU A 436 33.26 -15.15 -11.11
C LEU A 436 32.36 -14.21 -10.30
N SER A 437 32.54 -14.18 -8.98
CA SER A 437 31.86 -13.27 -8.06
C SER A 437 32.79 -12.83 -6.93
N ALA A 438 32.76 -11.55 -6.57
CA ALA A 438 33.58 -10.95 -5.53
C ALA A 438 32.73 -10.05 -4.61
N VAL A 439 32.68 -10.38 -3.32
CA VAL A 439 31.75 -9.75 -2.35
C VAL A 439 32.46 -9.33 -1.05
N PRO A 440 32.39 -8.06 -0.61
CA PRO A 440 31.76 -6.93 -1.29
C PRO A 440 32.52 -6.50 -2.55
N SER A 441 31.81 -5.83 -3.46
CA SER A 441 32.38 -5.27 -4.71
C SER A 441 33.13 -3.95 -4.51
N SER A 442 33.23 -3.42 -3.27
CA SER A 442 34.17 -2.33 -2.95
C SER A 442 34.65 -2.30 -1.49
N LEU A 443 35.78 -1.64 -1.25
CA LEU A 443 36.42 -1.46 0.06
C LEU A 443 36.99 -0.03 0.23
N SER A 444 36.45 0.73 1.18
CA SER A 444 37.00 2.04 1.59
C SER A 444 37.90 1.94 2.82
N PHE A 445 39.05 2.61 2.81
CA PHE A 445 40.08 2.58 3.86
C PHE A 445 40.26 3.91 4.60
N GLY A 446 39.56 4.98 4.21
CA GLY A 446 39.65 6.29 4.87
C GLY A 446 41.03 6.95 4.76
N ASN A 447 41.38 7.78 5.73
CA ASN A 447 42.66 8.50 5.77
C ASN A 447 43.76 7.61 6.40
N VAL A 448 44.89 7.45 5.70
CA VAL A 448 46.08 6.69 6.15
C VAL A 448 47.33 7.50 5.87
N GLU A 449 48.26 7.54 6.84
CA GLU A 449 49.50 8.31 6.70
C GLU A 449 50.43 7.71 5.64
N VAL A 450 51.04 8.56 4.81
CA VAL A 450 51.94 8.12 3.73
C VAL A 450 53.10 7.27 4.25
N ASN A 451 53.35 6.14 3.59
CA ASN A 451 54.31 5.09 3.93
C ASN A 451 53.95 4.25 5.17
N THR A 452 52.80 4.50 5.82
CA THR A 452 52.20 3.58 6.80
C THR A 452 51.26 2.59 6.10
N THR A 453 50.63 1.69 6.86
CA THR A 453 49.72 0.66 6.34
C THR A 453 48.42 0.64 7.14
N SER A 454 47.28 0.49 6.47
CA SER A 454 45.97 0.37 7.11
C SER A 454 45.81 -0.96 7.86
N ALA A 455 44.76 -1.05 8.68
CA ALA A 455 44.17 -2.35 9.01
C ALA A 455 43.71 -3.06 7.72
N GLU A 456 43.75 -4.39 7.72
CA GLU A 456 43.26 -5.19 6.59
C GLU A 456 41.73 -5.28 6.58
N LYS A 457 41.14 -5.25 5.38
CA LYS A 457 39.75 -5.58 5.09
C LYS A 457 39.70 -6.80 4.18
N THR A 458 38.52 -7.36 3.94
CA THR A 458 38.39 -8.60 3.14
C THR A 458 37.25 -8.53 2.13
N TYR A 459 37.38 -9.30 1.06
CA TYR A 459 36.26 -9.75 0.23
C TYR A 459 36.37 -11.26 -0.07
N ALA A 460 35.25 -11.92 -0.32
CA ALA A 460 35.21 -13.31 -0.74
C ALA A 460 35.18 -13.40 -2.28
N LEU A 461 36.10 -14.15 -2.87
CA LEU A 461 36.14 -14.49 -4.30
C LEU A 461 35.62 -15.91 -4.52
N SER A 462 34.73 -16.10 -5.49
CA SER A 462 34.17 -17.42 -5.88
C SER A 462 33.93 -17.50 -7.39
N GLY A 463 33.61 -18.69 -7.91
CA GLY A 463 33.26 -18.87 -9.32
C GLY A 463 32.75 -20.26 -9.67
N THR A 464 32.08 -20.36 -10.81
CA THR A 464 31.39 -21.56 -11.33
C THR A 464 31.50 -21.64 -12.84
N ASP A 465 31.28 -22.84 -13.40
CA ASP A 465 31.38 -23.14 -14.83
C ASP A 465 32.73 -22.71 -15.48
N LEU A 466 33.80 -22.66 -14.68
CA LEU A 466 35.11 -22.11 -15.03
C LEU A 466 35.86 -23.01 -16.02
N ASN A 467 36.30 -22.42 -17.12
CA ASN A 467 36.95 -23.09 -18.26
C ASN A 467 38.39 -22.56 -18.46
N PRO A 468 39.44 -23.41 -18.49
CA PRO A 468 39.44 -24.86 -18.37
C PRO A 468 39.04 -25.35 -16.97
N ALA A 469 38.61 -26.61 -16.86
CA ALA A 469 38.08 -27.21 -15.62
C ALA A 469 39.00 -27.21 -14.38
N SER A 470 40.26 -26.75 -14.51
CA SER A 470 41.15 -26.41 -13.39
C SER A 470 42.17 -25.36 -13.85
N GLY A 471 42.51 -24.42 -12.99
CA GLY A 471 43.41 -23.31 -13.34
C GLY A 471 43.62 -22.34 -12.18
N ASN A 472 43.92 -21.08 -12.50
CA ASN A 472 44.05 -19.99 -11.53
C ASN A 472 43.20 -18.78 -11.93
N ILE A 473 42.73 -18.03 -10.93
CA ILE A 473 42.23 -16.66 -11.06
C ILE A 473 43.34 -15.71 -10.64
N ALA A 474 43.65 -14.72 -11.49
CA ALA A 474 44.65 -13.70 -11.25
C ALA A 474 44.08 -12.54 -10.43
N ILE A 475 44.59 -12.48 -9.19
CA ILE A 475 44.66 -11.39 -8.23
C ILE A 475 45.51 -10.19 -8.65
N ASN A 476 45.02 -9.02 -9.09
CA ASN A 476 45.88 -7.83 -9.24
C ASN A 476 45.32 -6.60 -8.52
N ALA A 477 46.14 -6.02 -7.62
CA ALA A 477 45.81 -4.81 -6.88
C ALA A 477 46.39 -3.54 -7.55
N PRO A 478 45.69 -2.39 -7.45
CA PRO A 478 46.18 -1.13 -7.98
C PRO A 478 47.19 -0.47 -7.05
N THR A 479 47.95 0.50 -7.58
CA THR A 479 48.97 1.27 -6.81
C THR A 479 48.40 1.83 -5.51
N GLY A 480 49.13 1.64 -4.41
CA GLY A 480 48.72 2.02 -3.06
C GLY A 480 47.97 0.92 -2.30
N TYR A 481 47.68 -0.23 -2.91
CA TYR A 481 47.03 -1.36 -2.25
C TYR A 481 47.87 -2.64 -2.34
N GLU A 482 47.77 -3.48 -1.32
CA GLU A 482 48.37 -4.81 -1.26
C GLU A 482 47.29 -5.85 -0.91
N ILE A 483 47.41 -7.04 -1.49
CA ILE A 483 46.46 -8.16 -1.34
C ILE A 483 47.14 -9.45 -0.89
N SER A 484 46.39 -10.31 -0.20
CA SER A 484 46.82 -11.62 0.30
C SER A 484 45.65 -12.61 0.42
N THR A 485 45.92 -13.91 0.48
CA THR A 485 44.96 -14.95 0.93
C THR A 485 45.20 -15.38 2.38
N THR A 486 46.06 -14.67 3.12
CA THR A 486 46.40 -14.95 4.52
C THR A 486 46.46 -13.66 5.33
N SER A 487 45.71 -13.60 6.43
CA SER A 487 45.73 -12.49 7.38
C SER A 487 47.15 -12.13 7.83
N GLY A 488 47.45 -10.83 7.93
CA GLY A 488 48.69 -10.27 8.46
C GLY A 488 49.98 -10.55 7.67
N SER A 489 49.96 -11.36 6.61
CA SER A 489 51.16 -11.87 5.92
C SER A 489 50.91 -12.12 4.43
N GLY A 490 51.95 -12.42 3.65
CA GLY A 490 51.82 -12.75 2.22
C GLY A 490 51.42 -11.59 1.27
N PHE A 491 51.23 -10.39 1.80
CA PHE A 491 50.77 -9.21 1.05
C PHE A 491 51.69 -8.78 -0.10
N GLY A 492 51.10 -8.58 -1.28
CA GLY A 492 51.77 -8.08 -2.47
C GLY A 492 50.81 -7.42 -3.48
N ALA A 493 51.32 -6.95 -4.62
CA ALA A 493 50.52 -6.30 -5.65
C ALA A 493 49.74 -7.30 -6.55
N SER A 494 50.07 -8.59 -6.51
CA SER A 494 49.34 -9.63 -7.23
C SER A 494 49.42 -10.99 -6.53
N LEU A 495 48.43 -11.86 -6.76
CA LEU A 495 48.41 -13.24 -6.29
C LEU A 495 47.62 -14.14 -7.25
N LEU A 496 47.73 -15.46 -7.09
CA LEU A 496 46.95 -16.45 -7.86
C LEU A 496 46.10 -17.29 -6.92
N VAL A 497 44.80 -17.43 -7.21
CA VAL A 497 43.90 -18.35 -6.51
C VAL A 497 43.61 -19.55 -7.41
N ALA A 498 44.01 -20.75 -6.99
CA ALA A 498 43.76 -21.98 -7.74
C ALA A 498 42.30 -22.43 -7.61
N TYR A 499 41.76 -23.01 -8.69
CA TYR A 499 40.40 -23.58 -8.74
C TYR A 499 40.40 -24.92 -9.48
N SER A 500 39.41 -25.78 -9.21
CA SER A 500 39.38 -27.16 -9.71
C SER A 500 37.97 -27.75 -9.74
N GLY A 501 37.64 -28.52 -10.78
CA GLY A 501 36.29 -29.04 -10.98
C GLY A 501 35.32 -27.94 -11.39
N GLU A 502 35.74 -27.11 -12.36
CA GLU A 502 34.96 -26.00 -12.96
C GLU A 502 34.46 -24.96 -11.93
N SER A 503 34.98 -25.00 -10.70
CA SER A 503 34.51 -24.16 -9.60
C SER A 503 35.64 -23.65 -8.71
N LEU A 504 35.46 -22.42 -8.21
CA LEU A 504 36.27 -21.80 -7.18
C LEU A 504 35.40 -21.64 -5.93
N ALA A 505 35.71 -22.41 -4.89
CA ALA A 505 35.10 -22.26 -3.58
C ALA A 505 35.39 -20.87 -2.99
N SER A 506 34.45 -20.34 -2.21
CA SER A 506 34.53 -19.02 -1.59
C SER A 506 35.83 -18.83 -0.82
N THR A 507 36.71 -17.97 -1.35
CA THR A 507 38.08 -17.74 -0.90
C THR A 507 38.23 -16.32 -0.39
N THR A 508 38.58 -16.15 0.88
CA THR A 508 38.80 -14.83 1.48
C THR A 508 40.09 -14.19 0.95
N VAL A 509 39.95 -13.03 0.33
CA VAL A 509 41.04 -12.15 -0.11
C VAL A 509 41.14 -11.00 0.88
N TYR A 510 42.29 -10.91 1.55
CA TYR A 510 42.66 -9.82 2.45
C TYR A 510 43.26 -8.67 1.63
N VAL A 511 42.91 -7.44 1.98
CA VAL A 511 43.26 -6.21 1.27
C VAL A 511 43.69 -5.15 2.27
N ARG A 512 44.78 -4.44 2.02
CA ARG A 512 45.20 -3.30 2.84
C ARG A 512 45.68 -2.13 1.98
N PHE A 513 45.47 -0.92 2.49
CA PHE A 513 45.86 0.34 1.88
C PHE A 513 47.19 0.84 2.46
N LYS A 514 48.06 1.36 1.60
CA LYS A 514 49.46 1.69 1.89
C LYS A 514 49.91 2.84 0.96
N PRO A 515 49.38 4.06 1.15
CA PRO A 515 49.65 5.19 0.26
C PRO A 515 51.13 5.61 0.32
N THR A 516 51.71 5.99 -0.82
CA THR A 516 53.10 6.50 -0.91
C THR A 516 53.17 8.00 -1.20
N THR A 517 52.03 8.65 -1.46
CA THR A 517 51.91 10.08 -1.78
C THR A 517 50.65 10.66 -1.14
N ILE A 518 50.67 11.97 -0.85
CA ILE A 518 49.53 12.68 -0.25
C ILE A 518 48.52 12.99 -1.36
N GLN A 519 47.50 12.15 -1.49
CA GLN A 519 46.45 12.24 -2.52
C GLN A 519 45.30 11.28 -2.17
N ASN A 520 44.16 11.45 -2.84
CA ASN A 520 43.10 10.44 -2.84
C ASN A 520 43.46 9.32 -3.83
N TYR A 521 43.26 8.06 -3.44
CA TYR A 521 43.44 6.87 -4.26
C TYR A 521 42.06 6.25 -4.50
N THR A 522 41.65 6.12 -5.76
CA THR A 522 40.44 5.39 -6.16
C THR A 522 40.77 4.55 -7.39
N SER A 523 40.58 3.23 -7.33
CA SER A 523 40.86 2.31 -8.43
C SER A 523 40.17 0.95 -8.20
N ASN A 524 40.49 -0.08 -8.99
CA ASN A 524 39.92 -1.42 -8.87
C ASN A 524 41.01 -2.48 -8.66
N ILE A 525 40.77 -3.41 -7.74
CA ILE A 525 41.38 -4.74 -7.75
C ILE A 525 40.70 -5.55 -8.86
N THR A 526 41.48 -6.23 -9.71
CA THR A 526 40.98 -7.00 -10.85
C THR A 526 41.12 -8.50 -10.58
N ASN A 527 40.04 -9.26 -10.79
CA ASN A 527 39.99 -10.72 -10.68
C ASN A 527 39.77 -11.30 -12.09
N VAL A 528 40.75 -12.01 -12.64
CA VAL A 528 40.76 -12.45 -14.06
C VAL A 528 41.14 -13.92 -14.19
N GLY A 529 40.27 -14.77 -14.75
CA GLY A 529 40.64 -16.16 -15.05
C GLY A 529 39.46 -17.07 -15.33
N GLY A 530 39.75 -18.34 -15.61
CA GLY A 530 38.75 -19.40 -15.78
C GLY A 530 37.71 -19.17 -16.87
N GLY A 531 38.03 -18.40 -17.91
CA GLY A 531 37.13 -18.12 -19.03
C GLY A 531 36.00 -17.14 -18.70
N ALA A 532 35.87 -16.73 -17.44
CA ALA A 532 34.89 -15.75 -17.00
C ALA A 532 35.32 -14.31 -17.37
N THR A 533 34.35 -13.40 -17.39
CA THR A 533 34.61 -11.95 -17.48
C THR A 533 35.33 -11.44 -16.24
N THR A 534 36.21 -10.45 -16.40
CA THR A 534 36.91 -9.79 -15.29
C THR A 534 35.94 -9.21 -14.27
N VAL A 535 36.10 -9.59 -12.99
CA VAL A 535 35.35 -9.03 -11.87
C VAL A 535 36.22 -8.03 -11.11
N ASN A 536 35.70 -6.83 -10.90
CA ASN A 536 36.39 -5.75 -10.20
C ASN A 536 35.91 -5.62 -8.75
N VAL A 537 36.83 -5.34 -7.83
CA VAL A 537 36.51 -4.85 -6.48
C VAL A 537 37.09 -3.43 -6.36
N GLY A 538 36.21 -2.43 -6.26
CA GLY A 538 36.61 -1.04 -6.11
C GLY A 538 37.34 -0.79 -4.80
N VAL A 539 38.38 0.04 -4.81
CA VAL A 539 39.14 0.39 -3.61
C VAL A 539 39.36 1.90 -3.51
N SER A 540 39.11 2.46 -2.32
CA SER A 540 39.27 3.88 -2.05
C SER A 540 39.97 4.18 -0.72
N GLY A 541 40.71 5.27 -0.66
CA GLY A 541 41.46 5.69 0.53
C GLY A 541 42.31 6.93 0.26
N ASN A 542 42.61 7.71 1.30
CA ASN A 542 43.35 8.97 1.18
C ASN A 542 44.71 8.84 1.84
N GLY A 543 45.78 9.03 1.07
CA GLY A 543 47.11 9.27 1.62
C GLY A 543 47.16 10.66 2.24
N ILE A 544 47.37 10.73 3.56
CA ILE A 544 47.55 11.99 4.29
C ILE A 544 49.00 12.17 4.73
N GLY A 545 49.42 13.41 4.96
CA GLY A 545 50.70 13.70 5.58
C GLY A 545 50.71 13.29 7.05
N ALA A 546 51.91 13.04 7.59
CA ALA A 546 52.11 12.87 9.02
C ALA A 546 51.59 14.12 9.78
N SER A 547 50.83 13.90 10.86
CA SER A 547 50.36 15.02 11.68
C SER A 547 51.57 15.74 12.30
N PRO A 548 51.72 17.07 12.14
CA PRO A 548 52.88 17.77 12.69
C PRO A 548 52.95 17.60 14.20
N ALA A 549 54.11 17.22 14.72
CA ALA A 549 54.29 17.06 16.16
C ALA A 549 53.90 18.36 16.89
N ASN A 550 53.01 18.22 17.87
CA ASN A 550 52.44 19.30 18.68
C ASN A 550 51.43 20.23 18.01
N GLU A 551 50.93 19.91 16.81
CA GLU A 551 49.83 20.63 16.18
C GLU A 551 48.50 19.87 16.35
N PHE A 552 47.49 20.56 16.86
CA PHE A 552 46.17 20.03 17.19
C PHE A 552 45.10 20.80 16.43
N GLN A 553 44.42 20.14 15.51
CA GLN A 553 43.25 20.69 14.81
C GLN A 553 42.09 20.85 15.82
N ALA A 554 41.43 22.00 15.85
CA ALA A 554 40.46 22.35 16.89
C ALA A 554 39.21 21.46 16.83
N GLU A 555 38.77 21.13 15.62
CA GLU A 555 37.64 20.26 15.31
C GLU A 555 37.90 18.79 15.69
N ALA A 556 39.16 18.41 15.93
CA ALA A 556 39.54 17.10 16.44
C ALA A 556 39.51 16.99 17.98
N GLY A 557 39.10 18.05 18.70
CA GLY A 557 38.97 18.09 20.17
C GLY A 557 37.59 17.72 20.71
N LEU A 558 37.42 17.79 22.03
CA LEU A 558 36.12 17.61 22.70
C LEU A 558 35.31 18.91 22.63
N VAL A 559 34.34 18.95 21.72
CA VAL A 559 33.40 20.05 21.51
C VAL A 559 32.15 19.86 22.37
N SER A 560 31.69 20.91 23.06
CA SER A 560 30.54 20.84 23.98
C SER A 560 29.68 22.11 23.87
N GLY A 561 28.46 21.98 23.33
CA GLY A 561 27.55 23.13 23.12
C GLY A 561 28.08 24.14 22.10
N SER A 562 28.80 23.63 21.09
CA SER A 562 29.54 24.36 20.05
C SER A 562 29.53 23.51 18.78
N TYR A 563 29.90 24.07 17.62
CA TYR A 563 29.76 23.40 16.32
C TYR A 563 31.11 23.32 15.59
N VAL A 564 31.32 22.24 14.84
CA VAL A 564 32.33 22.25 13.77
C VAL A 564 31.69 22.80 12.51
N ARG A 565 32.39 23.68 11.78
CA ARG A 565 31.93 24.27 10.52
C ARG A 565 33.05 24.32 9.47
N THR A 566 32.63 24.51 8.22
CA THR A 566 33.48 24.66 7.03
C THR A 566 33.20 25.96 6.26
N GLN A 567 32.27 26.79 6.75
CA GLN A 567 31.62 27.91 6.05
C GLN A 567 32.58 29.03 5.61
N TYR A 568 33.59 29.36 6.43
CA TYR A 568 34.56 30.41 6.12
C TYR A 568 35.90 29.80 5.73
N SER A 569 36.38 30.03 4.50
CA SER A 569 37.67 29.53 4.02
C SER A 569 38.87 30.01 4.85
N GLY A 570 39.95 29.23 4.87
CA GLY A 570 41.27 29.64 5.38
C GLY A 570 41.75 28.92 6.65
N TYR A 571 40.93 28.04 7.21
CA TYR A 571 41.31 27.06 8.24
C TYR A 571 42.22 25.97 7.69
N THR A 572 42.81 25.19 8.59
CA THR A 572 43.54 23.95 8.36
C THR A 572 42.71 22.74 8.78
N GLY A 573 43.16 21.51 8.51
CA GLY A 573 42.39 20.32 8.86
C GLY A 573 41.15 20.12 7.97
N TRP A 574 40.02 19.76 8.58
CA TRP A 574 38.73 19.48 7.93
C TRP A 574 37.59 20.40 8.38
N GLY A 575 37.86 21.35 9.28
CA GLY A 575 36.90 22.37 9.68
C GLY A 575 37.50 23.38 10.65
N TYR A 576 36.64 24.06 11.40
CA TYR A 576 37.00 24.88 12.55
C TYR A 576 35.88 24.82 13.59
N VAL A 577 36.17 25.14 14.85
CA VAL A 577 35.17 25.17 15.93
C VAL A 577 34.57 26.57 16.08
N ASP A 578 33.28 26.68 15.77
CA ASP A 578 32.40 27.77 16.17
C ASP A 578 31.95 27.54 17.63
N ILE A 579 32.52 28.29 18.57
CA ILE A 579 32.08 28.28 19.97
C ILE A 579 30.84 29.16 20.09
N ALA A 580 29.68 28.52 20.04
CA ALA A 580 28.36 29.12 19.88
C ALA A 580 27.98 30.19 20.93
N ASP A 581 26.96 31.00 20.60
CA ASP A 581 26.34 32.05 21.44
C ASP A 581 25.58 31.50 22.68
N LYS A 582 26.25 30.69 23.50
CA LYS A 582 25.72 30.05 24.71
C LYS A 582 26.78 30.02 25.81
N THR A 583 26.41 30.44 27.02
CA THR A 583 27.30 30.32 28.19
C THR A 583 27.63 28.85 28.45
N ASN A 584 28.90 28.56 28.73
CA ASN A 584 29.50 27.21 28.85
C ASN A 584 29.70 26.44 27.52
N ALA A 585 29.41 27.04 26.36
CA ALA A 585 29.91 26.54 25.07
C ALA A 585 31.43 26.41 25.12
N SER A 586 32.01 25.27 24.73
CA SER A 586 33.43 25.00 24.95
C SER A 586 34.09 24.02 23.97
N LEU A 587 35.43 24.11 23.93
CA LEU A 587 36.36 23.21 23.24
C LEU A 587 37.44 22.78 24.25
N GLU A 588 37.72 21.48 24.38
CA GLU A 588 38.83 20.93 25.16
C GLU A 588 39.78 20.09 24.29
N ILE A 589 41.05 20.48 24.26
CA ILE A 589 42.15 19.77 23.59
C ILE A 589 42.88 18.89 24.62
N LEU A 590 43.19 17.66 24.22
CA LEU A 590 43.75 16.61 25.08
C LEU A 590 45.07 16.08 24.48
N PHE A 591 46.14 16.07 25.28
CA PHE A 591 47.45 15.59 24.83
C PHE A 591 48.32 15.06 25.98
N ARG A 592 49.27 14.17 25.67
CA ARG A 592 50.25 13.62 26.62
C ARG A 592 51.63 14.25 26.41
N ARG A 593 52.40 14.39 27.49
CA ARG A 593 53.82 14.81 27.50
C ARG A 593 54.65 13.91 28.40
N ASP A 594 55.93 13.73 28.07
CA ASP A 594 56.85 12.94 28.89
C ASP A 594 57.28 13.65 30.17
N SER A 595 57.37 14.99 30.15
CA SER A 595 57.73 15.79 31.33
C SER A 595 57.03 17.14 31.42
N ALA A 596 57.00 17.69 32.64
CA ALA A 596 56.39 18.98 32.95
C ALA A 596 57.29 20.15 32.53
N ALA A 597 56.71 21.16 31.89
CA ALA A 597 57.40 22.42 31.55
C ALA A 597 56.37 23.55 31.32
N SER A 598 56.84 24.80 31.36
CA SER A 598 56.04 25.95 30.93
C SER A 598 56.35 26.29 29.48
N ASP A 599 55.41 26.00 28.58
CA ASP A 599 55.62 26.10 27.12
C ASP A 599 54.67 27.10 26.45
N THR A 600 55.07 27.61 25.30
CA THR A 600 54.26 28.55 24.52
C THR A 600 53.15 27.80 23.77
N VAL A 601 51.90 28.03 24.15
CA VAL A 601 50.72 27.55 23.44
C VAL A 601 50.21 28.67 22.54
N ARG A 602 50.10 28.41 21.24
CA ARG A 602 49.53 29.31 20.23
C ARG A 602 48.18 28.78 19.76
N VAL A 603 47.20 29.66 19.61
CA VAL A 603 45.86 29.36 19.07
C VAL A 603 45.64 30.20 17.82
N TYR A 604 45.24 29.55 16.74
CA TYR A 604 44.84 30.15 15.48
C TYR A 604 43.31 30.32 15.44
N PHE A 605 42.85 31.50 15.03
CA PHE A 605 41.44 31.89 15.17
C PHE A 605 41.01 32.95 14.14
N ALA A 606 39.69 33.05 13.90
CA ALA A 606 39.06 34.14 13.17
C ALA A 606 37.94 34.78 14.00
N ASN A 607 37.85 36.11 13.99
CA ASN A 607 36.81 36.87 14.69
C ASN A 607 36.39 38.07 13.83
N GLY A 608 35.29 37.94 13.08
CA GLY A 608 34.70 39.04 12.31
C GLY A 608 33.95 40.07 13.16
N GLY A 609 33.77 39.82 14.46
CA GLY A 609 33.11 40.71 15.41
C GLY A 609 34.09 41.47 16.32
N SER A 610 33.57 41.94 17.45
CA SER A 610 34.37 42.49 18.56
C SER A 610 34.97 41.36 19.41
N ALA A 611 35.97 41.70 20.25
CA ALA A 611 36.46 40.77 21.25
C ALA A 611 35.36 40.46 22.28
N ARG A 612 35.17 39.17 22.59
CA ARG A 612 34.15 38.67 23.53
C ARG A 612 34.80 37.91 24.69
N ALA A 613 34.07 37.75 25.80
CA ALA A 613 34.60 37.19 27.03
C ALA A 613 34.57 35.65 27.05
N TYR A 614 35.68 35.05 27.48
CA TYR A 614 35.86 33.61 27.58
C TYR A 614 36.86 33.28 28.70
N ALA A 615 36.87 32.02 29.14
CA ALA A 615 37.82 31.49 30.11
C ALA A 615 38.69 30.40 29.47
N VAL A 616 39.95 30.31 29.93
CA VAL A 616 40.83 29.17 29.67
C VAL A 616 41.09 28.43 30.97
N THR A 617 41.00 27.10 30.93
CA THR A 617 41.50 26.25 32.02
C THR A 617 42.51 25.24 31.50
N VAL A 618 43.46 24.90 32.36
CA VAL A 618 44.55 23.95 32.12
C VAL A 618 44.54 22.98 33.28
N ASN A 619 44.27 21.71 33.00
CA ASN A 619 44.11 20.66 34.01
C ASN A 619 43.09 21.04 35.11
N GLY A 620 42.02 21.75 34.73
CA GLY A 620 40.97 22.26 35.62
C GLY A 620 41.30 23.57 36.36
N SER A 621 42.57 24.02 36.39
CA SER A 621 42.94 25.32 36.97
C SER A 621 42.78 26.45 35.96
N ALA A 622 42.40 27.65 36.40
CA ALA A 622 42.29 28.82 35.53
C ALA A 622 43.66 29.26 34.98
N ALA A 623 43.72 29.61 33.69
CA ALA A 623 44.93 30.07 33.02
C ALA A 623 44.72 31.40 32.29
N THR A 624 45.73 32.26 32.28
CA THR A 624 45.70 33.56 31.60
C THR A 624 46.04 33.39 30.12
N PHE A 625 45.19 33.89 29.22
CA PHE A 625 45.40 33.85 27.77
C PHE A 625 45.02 35.20 27.11
N PRO A 626 45.69 35.66 26.04
CA PRO A 626 45.33 36.90 25.35
C PRO A 626 43.93 36.86 24.74
N THR A 627 43.24 38.00 24.68
CA THR A 627 41.90 38.08 24.09
C THR A 627 41.93 37.82 22.58
N PHE A 628 40.92 37.07 22.08
CA PHE A 628 40.69 36.89 20.65
C PHE A 628 40.10 38.19 20.06
N GLY A 629 40.98 39.15 19.76
CA GLY A 629 40.64 40.43 19.14
C GLY A 629 39.96 40.28 17.77
N SER A 630 39.42 41.37 17.22
CA SER A 630 38.86 41.31 15.86
C SER A 630 39.95 41.03 14.82
N THR A 631 39.67 40.10 13.90
CA THR A 631 40.47 39.88 12.68
C THR A 631 39.89 40.60 11.46
N GLY A 632 38.79 41.36 11.65
CA GLY A 632 38.13 42.15 10.60
C GLY A 632 37.24 41.36 9.63
N SER A 633 37.38 40.03 9.58
CA SER A 633 36.49 39.14 8.83
C SER A 633 36.56 37.72 9.38
N TRP A 634 35.45 36.98 9.31
CA TRP A 634 35.40 35.55 9.67
C TRP A 634 36.22 34.63 8.75
N THR A 635 36.68 35.14 7.60
CA THR A 635 37.62 34.47 6.68
C THR A 635 39.09 34.89 6.90
N THR A 636 39.34 35.86 7.79
CA THR A 636 40.70 36.31 8.11
C THR A 636 41.16 35.61 9.38
N TRP A 637 42.12 34.71 9.23
CA TRP A 637 42.70 33.93 10.32
C TRP A 637 43.96 34.60 10.87
N SER A 638 44.08 34.63 12.19
CA SER A 638 45.20 35.21 12.95
C SER A 638 45.62 34.24 14.06
N SER A 639 46.58 34.61 14.90
CA SER A 639 46.93 33.81 16.08
C SER A 639 47.36 34.65 17.29
N VAL A 640 47.09 34.11 18.48
CA VAL A 640 47.58 34.60 19.78
C VAL A 640 48.30 33.48 20.51
N ALA A 641 49.20 33.81 21.44
CA ALA A 641 49.94 32.83 22.21
C ALA A 641 50.19 33.26 23.65
N ALA A 642 50.28 32.29 24.56
CA ALA A 642 50.67 32.48 25.95
C ALA A 642 51.64 31.39 26.40
N VAL A 643 52.42 31.64 27.44
CA VAL A 643 53.22 30.61 28.12
C VAL A 643 52.36 29.97 29.21
N ILE A 644 52.14 28.66 29.11
CA ILE A 644 51.25 27.88 29.99
C ILE A 644 52.08 26.81 30.72
N PRO A 645 51.91 26.63 32.05
CA PRO A 645 52.47 25.49 32.76
C PRO A 645 51.74 24.19 32.39
N LEU A 646 52.48 23.20 31.91
CA LEU A 646 52.00 21.87 31.51
C LEU A 646 52.68 20.79 32.35
N GLN A 647 51.95 19.71 32.66
CA GLN A 647 52.42 18.62 33.51
C GLN A 647 52.96 17.43 32.71
N ALA A 648 53.67 16.53 33.38
CA ALA A 648 54.00 15.21 32.84
C ALA A 648 52.72 14.35 32.77
N GLY A 649 52.60 13.49 31.76
CA GLY A 649 51.39 12.72 31.49
C GLY A 649 50.32 13.53 30.75
N VAL A 650 49.06 13.28 31.09
CA VAL A 650 47.88 13.88 30.43
C VAL A 650 47.77 15.38 30.74
N ASN A 651 47.53 16.19 29.73
CA ASN A 651 47.15 17.59 29.83
C ASN A 651 45.79 17.83 29.16
N ARG A 652 44.97 18.69 29.76
CA ARG A 652 43.67 19.14 29.25
C ARG A 652 43.67 20.66 29.15
N LEU A 653 43.49 21.19 27.94
CA LEU A 653 43.46 22.64 27.66
C LEU A 653 42.06 23.00 27.13
N LYS A 654 41.29 23.75 27.93
CA LYS A 654 39.87 24.01 27.65
C LYS A 654 39.55 25.49 27.52
N PHE A 655 38.94 25.87 26.40
CA PHE A 655 38.39 27.19 26.08
C PHE A 655 36.87 27.17 26.30
N THR A 656 36.32 28.12 27.07
CA THR A 656 34.89 28.14 27.43
C THR A 656 34.31 29.55 27.30
N SER A 657 33.19 29.71 26.60
CA SER A 657 32.44 30.97 26.55
C SER A 657 31.80 31.27 27.90
N THR A 658 31.98 32.50 28.39
CA THR A 658 31.40 32.98 29.66
C THR A 658 30.16 33.84 29.45
N THR A 659 29.64 33.94 28.23
CA THR A 659 28.45 34.74 27.89
C THR A 659 27.59 34.08 26.81
N ASN A 660 26.36 34.58 26.63
CA ASN A 660 25.50 34.21 25.48
C ASN A 660 25.84 35.02 24.21
N GLY A 661 27.09 35.46 24.07
CA GLY A 661 27.67 35.92 22.81
C GLY A 661 28.85 35.01 22.46
N GLY A 662 28.74 34.32 21.33
CA GLY A 662 29.65 33.29 20.82
C GLY A 662 31.03 33.84 20.53
N ASN A 663 32.04 32.98 20.54
CA ASN A 663 33.44 33.37 20.61
C ASN A 663 34.05 33.63 19.22
N ALA A 664 35.37 33.75 19.15
CA ALA A 664 36.10 33.53 17.92
C ALA A 664 35.98 32.07 17.43
N ASN A 665 36.01 31.89 16.12
CA ASN A 665 36.19 30.58 15.49
C ASN A 665 37.62 30.11 15.74
N LEU A 666 37.82 28.87 16.20
CA LEU A 666 39.15 28.30 16.47
C LEU A 666 39.52 27.26 15.41
N ASP A 667 40.68 27.39 14.79
CA ASP A 667 41.19 26.55 13.68
C ASP A 667 42.16 25.49 14.20
N ARG A 668 43.33 25.88 14.73
CA ARG A 668 44.30 24.94 15.32
C ARG A 668 45.04 25.51 16.52
N ILE A 669 45.57 24.62 17.34
CA ILE A 669 46.36 24.90 18.53
C ILE A 669 47.74 24.27 18.34
N VAL A 670 48.81 25.02 18.62
CA VAL A 670 50.21 24.55 18.52
C VAL A 670 50.88 24.68 19.88
N VAL A 671 51.47 23.59 20.38
CA VAL A 671 52.18 23.55 21.67
C VAL A 671 53.69 23.56 21.46
N GLY A 672 54.39 24.55 22.02
CA GLY A 672 55.85 24.64 21.96
C GLY A 672 56.56 23.60 22.83
N GLY A 673 57.88 23.51 22.64
CA GLY A 673 58.78 22.74 23.52
C GLY A 673 58.87 21.25 23.18
N GLN A 674 58.60 20.40 24.17
CA GLN A 674 58.67 18.95 24.03
C GLN A 674 57.52 18.37 23.21
N THR A 675 57.67 17.13 22.77
CA THR A 675 56.60 16.39 22.06
C THR A 675 55.32 16.35 22.89
N ALA A 676 54.21 16.71 22.26
CA ALA A 676 52.86 16.66 22.79
C ALA A 676 52.02 15.73 21.91
N THR A 677 51.78 14.50 22.36
CA THR A 677 51.07 13.46 21.61
C THR A 677 49.55 13.64 21.77
N PRO A 678 48.74 13.71 20.69
CA PRO A 678 47.29 13.82 20.82
C PRO A 678 46.68 12.64 21.58
N LEU A 679 45.72 12.94 22.46
CA LEU A 679 44.95 11.97 23.22
C LEU A 679 43.50 11.99 22.77
N TYR A 680 43.02 10.84 22.29
CA TYR A 680 41.63 10.67 21.95
C TYR A 680 40.88 9.92 23.05
N LYS A 681 39.60 10.24 23.19
CA LYS A 681 38.71 9.70 24.23
C LYS A 681 37.76 8.70 23.60
N LEU A 682 37.63 7.53 24.24
CA LEU A 682 36.62 6.53 23.92
C LEU A 682 35.50 6.59 24.96
N ASN A 683 34.32 7.06 24.59
CA ASN A 683 33.11 6.89 25.39
C ASN A 683 32.50 5.53 25.07
N LEU A 684 33.06 4.45 25.62
CA LEU A 684 32.50 3.10 25.47
C LEU A 684 31.27 2.96 26.36
N THR A 685 30.11 2.70 25.76
CA THR A 685 28.85 2.43 26.45
C THR A 685 28.23 1.13 25.93
N LYS A 686 27.10 0.74 26.50
CA LYS A 686 26.35 -0.44 26.11
C LYS A 686 24.87 -0.12 26.08
N SER A 687 24.15 -0.82 25.21
CA SER A 687 22.70 -0.88 25.24
C SER A 687 22.23 -2.29 25.56
N GLY A 688 21.09 -2.42 26.24
CA GLY A 688 20.55 -3.70 26.72
C GLY A 688 21.43 -4.43 27.76
N SER A 689 21.18 -5.74 27.92
CA SER A 689 21.69 -6.54 29.04
C SER A 689 22.99 -7.28 28.73
N GLY A 690 24.01 -7.05 29.57
CA GLY A 690 25.36 -7.56 29.40
C GLY A 690 26.41 -6.53 29.85
N THR A 691 27.66 -6.73 29.44
CA THR A 691 28.79 -5.81 29.69
C THR A 691 29.57 -5.52 28.39
N VAL A 692 30.35 -4.46 28.40
CA VAL A 692 31.33 -4.11 27.34
C VAL A 692 32.67 -3.79 27.98
N LEU A 693 33.76 -4.12 27.29
CA LEU A 693 35.13 -3.91 27.73
C LEU A 693 36.00 -3.38 26.58
N ALA A 694 37.01 -2.58 26.92
CA ALA A 694 38.08 -2.14 26.02
C ALA A 694 39.41 -2.75 26.47
N SER A 695 40.22 -3.20 25.51
CA SER A 695 41.57 -3.74 25.72
C SER A 695 42.56 -3.12 24.72
N PRO A 696 43.65 -2.47 25.18
CA PRO A 696 44.00 -2.21 26.57
C PRO A 696 42.98 -1.31 27.27
N ALA A 697 42.85 -1.43 28.59
CA ALA A 697 41.98 -0.56 29.37
C ALA A 697 42.72 0.73 29.80
N SER A 698 42.02 1.87 29.79
CA SER A 698 42.55 3.18 30.21
C SER A 698 41.68 3.79 31.31
N ALA A 699 42.32 4.30 32.38
CA ALA A 699 41.63 4.83 33.57
C ALA A 699 40.73 6.06 33.30
N ASP A 700 41.10 6.89 32.32
CA ASP A 700 40.32 8.04 31.84
C ASP A 700 39.55 7.74 30.53
N SER A 701 39.67 6.52 30.00
CA SER A 701 39.35 6.16 28.60
C SER A 701 40.05 7.04 27.55
N LEU A 702 41.25 7.53 27.88
CA LEU A 702 42.12 8.31 27.00
C LEU A 702 43.24 7.43 26.44
N TYR A 703 43.41 7.49 25.12
CA TYR A 703 44.35 6.69 24.33
C TYR A 703 45.20 7.61 23.45
N ASP A 704 46.47 7.27 23.25
CA ASP A 704 47.36 8.01 22.35
C ASP A 704 46.93 7.81 20.90
N ALA A 705 47.09 8.84 20.06
CA ALA A 705 46.76 8.77 18.64
C ALA A 705 47.38 7.54 17.96
N GLY A 706 46.54 6.79 17.23
CA GLY A 706 46.93 5.54 16.55
C GLY A 706 46.85 4.28 17.41
N THR A 707 46.52 4.35 18.70
CA THR A 707 46.33 3.16 19.55
C THR A 707 45.20 2.29 19.01
N GLN A 708 45.47 1.00 18.76
CA GLN A 708 44.42 0.02 18.51
C GLN A 708 43.78 -0.42 19.82
N VAL A 709 42.45 -0.42 19.86
CA VAL A 709 41.65 -0.83 21.03
C VAL A 709 40.67 -1.91 20.59
N THR A 710 40.75 -3.06 21.25
CA THR A 710 39.83 -4.19 21.07
C THR A 710 38.64 -4.02 22.00
N LEU A 711 37.47 -3.80 21.43
CA LEU A 711 36.18 -3.79 22.11
C LEU A 711 35.63 -5.21 22.18
N THR A 712 35.05 -5.58 23.32
CA THR A 712 34.42 -6.89 23.52
C THR A 712 33.12 -6.73 24.29
N ALA A 713 32.02 -7.24 23.72
CA ALA A 713 30.73 -7.31 24.38
C ALA A 713 30.54 -8.70 24.99
N SER A 714 29.96 -8.76 26.18
CA SER A 714 29.53 -10.00 26.83
C SER A 714 28.05 -9.87 27.19
N PRO A 715 27.14 -10.27 26.28
CA PRO A 715 25.70 -10.27 26.53
C PRO A 715 25.34 -11.11 27.74
N SER A 716 24.29 -10.71 28.46
CA SER A 716 23.68 -11.54 29.49
C SER A 716 23.09 -12.82 28.89
N ALA A 717 22.88 -13.85 29.71
CA ALA A 717 22.13 -15.04 29.27
C ALA A 717 20.77 -14.65 28.67
N GLY A 718 20.39 -15.27 27.55
CA GLY A 718 19.19 -14.90 26.79
C GLY A 718 19.30 -13.58 26.02
N ASN A 719 20.49 -13.00 25.88
CA ASN A 719 20.77 -11.84 25.03
C ASN A 719 21.90 -12.18 24.03
N MET A 720 22.02 -11.37 22.98
CA MET A 720 23.12 -11.43 22.00
C MET A 720 23.61 -10.02 21.68
N LEU A 721 24.84 -9.87 21.18
CA LEU A 721 25.25 -8.63 20.53
C LEU A 721 24.54 -8.57 19.18
N PHE A 722 23.79 -7.51 18.93
CA PHE A 722 23.24 -7.20 17.61
C PHE A 722 24.34 -6.57 16.75
N ARG A 723 24.96 -5.50 17.26
CA ARG A 723 26.10 -4.81 16.64
C ARG A 723 26.75 -3.82 17.61
N TRP A 724 27.95 -3.37 17.25
CA TRP A 724 28.49 -2.07 17.66
C TRP A 724 27.92 -0.97 16.76
N GLY A 725 27.80 0.23 17.30
CA GLY A 725 27.50 1.44 16.55
C GLY A 725 27.88 2.68 17.35
N GLY A 726 28.04 3.80 16.67
CA GLY A 726 28.51 5.02 17.31
C GLY A 726 29.35 5.86 16.35
N THR A 727 30.67 5.85 16.51
CA THR A 727 31.60 6.58 15.62
C THR A 727 32.20 5.64 14.57
N ASP A 728 32.42 4.39 14.94
CA ASP A 728 32.60 3.27 14.01
C ASP A 728 31.40 2.29 14.13
N GLU A 729 31.30 1.33 13.20
CA GLU A 729 30.24 0.30 13.22
C GLU A 729 30.81 -1.10 12.93
N SER A 730 30.27 -2.13 13.58
CA SER A 730 30.65 -3.53 13.31
C SER A 730 29.69 -4.54 13.92
N THR A 731 29.44 -5.66 13.24
CA THR A 731 28.79 -6.85 13.81
C THR A 731 29.78 -7.80 14.50
N SER A 732 31.09 -7.55 14.41
CA SER A 732 32.14 -8.43 14.96
C SER A 732 32.23 -8.34 16.49
N ASN A 733 32.50 -9.48 17.15
CA ASN A 733 32.80 -9.51 18.58
C ASN A 733 33.92 -10.53 18.85
N PRO A 734 35.14 -10.09 19.21
CA PRO A 734 35.55 -8.71 19.43
C PRO A 734 35.57 -7.83 18.17
N PHE A 735 35.61 -6.52 18.37
CA PHE A 735 35.74 -5.48 17.33
C PHE A 735 36.99 -4.65 17.62
N ILE A 736 37.82 -4.35 16.60
CA ILE A 736 39.04 -3.57 16.78
C ILE A 736 38.87 -2.20 16.12
N ILE A 737 39.03 -1.14 16.92
CA ILE A 737 39.06 0.26 16.46
C ILE A 737 40.47 0.83 16.55
N THR A 738 40.76 1.86 15.76
CA THR A 738 41.98 2.67 15.89
C THR A 738 41.62 4.04 16.44
N MET A 739 42.23 4.46 17.54
CA MET A 739 41.98 5.76 18.17
C MET A 739 42.65 6.89 17.37
N ASN A 740 41.97 7.34 16.32
CA ASN A 740 42.36 8.44 15.42
C ASN A 740 41.46 9.69 15.52
N SER A 741 40.39 9.62 16.32
CA SER A 741 39.47 10.69 16.66
C SER A 741 38.94 10.43 18.07
N HIS A 742 38.27 11.41 18.69
CA HIS A 742 37.33 11.08 19.76
C HIS A 742 36.25 10.13 19.21
N LYS A 743 35.89 9.12 19.98
CA LYS A 743 34.93 8.08 19.61
C LYS A 743 33.95 7.83 20.74
N THR A 744 32.71 7.54 20.39
CA THR A 744 31.66 7.04 21.27
C THR A 744 31.16 5.77 20.64
N GLU A 745 31.26 4.65 21.36
CA GLU A 745 31.02 3.31 20.82
C GLU A 745 30.02 2.57 21.73
N ILE A 746 28.97 2.02 21.14
CA ILE A 746 27.84 1.42 21.86
C ILE A 746 27.75 -0.06 21.50
N GLY A 747 27.99 -0.95 22.45
CA GLY A 747 27.67 -2.36 22.29
C GLY A 747 26.16 -2.58 22.43
N VAL A 748 25.44 -2.68 21.31
CA VAL A 748 23.97 -2.85 21.29
C VAL A 748 23.65 -4.33 21.47
N MET A 749 23.27 -4.71 22.69
CA MET A 749 22.87 -6.07 23.02
C MET A 749 21.34 -6.14 23.11
N ILE A 750 20.75 -7.15 22.48
CA ILE A 750 19.30 -7.37 22.40
C ILE A 750 18.93 -8.72 23.00
N PRO A 751 17.67 -8.91 23.46
CA PRO A 751 17.16 -10.25 23.78
C PRO A 751 17.34 -11.20 22.59
N ASN A 752 17.89 -12.39 22.84
CA ASN A 752 18.02 -13.45 21.84
C ASN A 752 16.66 -14.15 21.67
N ALA A 753 15.77 -13.48 20.95
CA ALA A 753 14.39 -13.92 20.75
C ALA A 753 14.31 -14.93 19.59
N GLY A 754 14.13 -16.21 19.92
CA GLY A 754 13.89 -17.26 18.93
C GLY A 754 12.45 -17.24 18.40
N PHE A 755 12.09 -16.22 17.63
CA PHE A 755 10.81 -16.15 16.95
C PHE A 755 10.83 -16.86 15.58
N GLY A 756 9.66 -17.34 15.15
CA GLY A 756 9.43 -17.87 13.80
C GLY A 756 8.80 -16.80 12.91
N ALA A 757 8.95 -16.95 11.59
CA ALA A 757 8.53 -15.95 10.60
C ALA A 757 7.11 -15.39 10.84
N PHE A 758 7.04 -14.09 11.13
CA PHE A 758 5.81 -13.34 11.34
C PHE A 758 5.12 -12.96 10.01
N PRO A 759 3.79 -12.72 10.01
CA PRO A 759 3.13 -11.93 8.99
C PRO A 759 3.50 -10.43 9.15
N TYR A 760 4.75 -10.09 8.82
CA TYR A 760 5.29 -8.73 9.01
C TYR A 760 4.82 -7.75 7.92
N GLU A 761 4.35 -6.58 8.33
CA GLU A 761 4.13 -5.44 7.43
C GLU A 761 5.38 -4.56 7.34
N SER A 762 6.06 -4.59 6.20
CA SER A 762 7.28 -3.82 5.92
C SER A 762 7.05 -2.35 5.58
N ALA A 763 5.81 -2.00 5.24
CA ALA A 763 5.34 -0.67 4.88
C ALA A 763 3.91 -0.48 5.44
N PRO A 764 3.43 0.76 5.61
CA PRO A 764 2.02 0.98 5.97
C PRO A 764 1.08 0.40 4.92
N LYS A 765 -0.17 0.15 5.34
CA LYS A 765 -1.34 0.12 4.45
C LYS A 765 -2.18 1.38 4.71
N GLY A 766 -3.37 1.45 4.13
CA GLY A 766 -4.33 2.48 4.51
C GLY A 766 -3.96 3.89 4.06
N PHE A 767 -4.58 4.89 4.67
CA PHE A 767 -4.42 6.30 4.34
C PHE A 767 -2.97 6.80 4.44
N ALA A 768 -2.09 6.15 5.21
CA ALA A 768 -0.66 6.48 5.28
C ALA A 768 0.12 6.16 3.99
N THR A 769 -0.45 5.38 3.05
CA THR A 769 0.15 5.06 1.73
C THR A 769 -0.22 6.04 0.63
N VAL A 770 -1.19 6.93 0.86
CA VAL A 770 -1.73 7.79 -0.21
C VAL A 770 -0.68 8.84 -0.62
N PRO A 771 -0.37 9.00 -1.92
CA PRO A 771 0.64 9.95 -2.37
C PRO A 771 0.13 11.40 -2.29
N ALA A 772 0.48 12.11 -1.21
CA ALA A 772 0.07 13.50 -0.96
C ALA A 772 1.21 14.35 -0.38
N PHE A 773 1.05 15.68 -0.41
CA PHE A 773 1.97 16.67 0.19
C PHE A 773 3.47 16.55 -0.13
N GLY A 774 3.83 15.90 -1.26
CA GLY A 774 5.21 15.65 -1.68
C GLY A 774 5.71 14.23 -1.41
N TYR A 775 5.01 13.45 -0.58
CA TYR A 775 5.36 12.07 -0.25
C TYR A 775 4.77 11.10 -1.29
N THR A 776 5.44 10.96 -2.43
CA THR A 776 4.96 10.11 -3.55
C THR A 776 4.79 8.63 -3.20
N ASN A 777 5.42 8.18 -2.12
CA ASN A 777 5.43 6.79 -1.68
C ASN A 777 4.64 6.61 -0.36
N GLY A 778 3.91 7.65 0.07
CA GLY A 778 3.31 7.70 1.41
C GLY A 778 4.34 7.74 2.53
N THR A 779 4.00 7.16 3.68
CA THR A 779 4.82 7.20 4.90
C THR A 779 5.97 6.20 4.83
N THR A 780 7.20 6.71 4.90
CA THR A 780 8.47 5.97 4.96
C THR A 780 9.22 6.18 6.28
N GLY A 781 8.89 7.24 7.03
CA GLY A 781 9.57 7.61 8.27
C GLY A 781 11.01 8.06 8.05
N GLY A 782 11.91 7.56 8.90
CA GLY A 782 13.34 7.80 8.83
C GLY A 782 14.09 6.96 7.79
N ALA A 783 13.41 6.22 6.92
CA ALA A 783 14.04 5.41 5.88
C ALA A 783 14.48 6.26 4.68
N GLY A 784 15.72 6.09 4.22
CA GLY A 784 16.23 6.77 3.02
C GLY A 784 17.74 6.67 2.85
N ALA A 785 18.24 7.15 1.72
CA ALA A 785 19.63 6.97 1.29
C ALA A 785 20.69 7.59 2.21
N GLU A 786 20.34 8.66 2.93
CA GLU A 786 21.21 9.37 3.88
C GLU A 786 20.80 9.13 5.34
N SER A 787 19.97 8.10 5.60
CA SER A 787 19.35 7.87 6.92
C SER A 787 20.37 7.80 8.06
N GLN A 788 20.24 8.69 9.03
CA GLN A 788 20.99 8.63 10.27
C GLN A 788 20.32 7.62 11.20
N THR A 789 21.09 6.69 11.76
CA THR A 789 20.61 5.74 12.77
C THR A 789 21.18 6.09 14.14
N VAL A 790 20.32 6.20 15.15
CA VAL A 790 20.71 6.47 16.54
C VAL A 790 20.02 5.50 17.50
N PHE A 791 20.68 5.18 18.62
CA PHE A 791 20.19 4.23 19.63
C PHE A 791 20.06 4.95 20.97
N VAL A 792 18.85 5.04 21.52
CA VAL A 792 18.55 5.81 22.73
C VAL A 792 18.19 4.92 23.92
N THR A 793 18.68 5.31 25.10
CA THR A 793 18.51 4.55 26.36
C THR A 793 17.96 5.40 27.52
N SER A 794 17.56 6.65 27.25
CA SER A 794 16.83 7.48 28.22
C SER A 794 15.85 8.43 27.51
N ALA A 795 14.82 8.87 28.24
CA ALA A 795 13.88 9.87 27.72
C ALA A 795 14.55 11.22 27.41
N ALA A 796 15.61 11.59 28.14
CA ALA A 796 16.38 12.81 27.91
C ALA A 796 17.20 12.77 26.60
N ASP A 797 17.78 11.61 26.28
CA ASP A 797 18.53 11.36 25.04
C ASP A 797 17.59 11.39 23.81
N LEU A 798 16.45 10.70 23.88
CA LEU A 798 15.39 10.78 22.88
C LEU A 798 14.90 12.24 22.67
N SER A 799 14.71 12.99 23.77
CA SER A 799 14.33 14.40 23.73
C SER A 799 15.39 15.28 23.07
N GLU A 800 16.69 15.08 23.37
CA GLU A 800 17.76 15.85 22.73
C GLU A 800 17.85 15.58 21.22
N TRP A 801 17.64 14.33 20.78
CA TRP A 801 17.59 14.01 19.34
C TRP A 801 16.41 14.66 18.63
N LEU A 802 15.21 14.65 19.22
CA LEU A 802 14.03 15.31 18.64
C LEU A 802 14.18 16.84 18.62
N LEU A 803 14.72 17.45 19.68
CA LEU A 803 14.97 18.90 19.75
C LEU A 803 15.98 19.40 18.70
N ARG A 804 16.88 18.53 18.22
CA ARG A 804 17.81 18.83 17.10
C ARG A 804 17.13 18.83 15.73
N ARG A 805 15.87 18.39 15.64
CA ARG A 805 15.11 18.16 14.39
C ARG A 805 13.95 19.15 14.17
N VAL A 806 13.83 20.15 15.04
CA VAL A 806 12.78 21.18 15.00
C VAL A 806 13.04 22.17 13.86
N ASP A 807 12.10 22.24 12.92
CA ASP A 807 12.09 23.03 11.70
C ASP A 807 10.63 23.43 11.35
N ALA A 808 10.19 24.60 11.82
CA ALA A 808 8.78 24.99 11.83
C ALA A 808 8.18 25.32 10.45
N ASP A 809 8.99 25.56 9.43
CA ASP A 809 8.55 25.74 8.04
C ASP A 809 8.95 24.58 7.11
N HIS A 810 9.66 23.56 7.65
CA HIS A 810 10.19 22.42 6.91
C HIS A 810 11.09 22.84 5.73
N SER A 811 11.87 23.92 5.89
CA SER A 811 12.75 24.48 4.85
C SER A 811 14.22 24.07 4.98
N LEU A 812 14.64 23.51 6.11
CA LEU A 812 15.95 22.90 6.26
C LEU A 812 15.98 21.57 5.49
N ASN A 813 17.16 21.10 5.11
CA ASN A 813 17.35 19.78 4.49
C ASN A 813 18.10 18.87 5.46
N PHE A 814 17.36 18.25 6.39
CA PHE A 814 17.87 17.21 7.26
C PHE A 814 17.77 15.84 6.56
N PRO A 815 18.78 14.95 6.68
CA PRO A 815 18.62 13.56 6.24
C PRO A 815 17.54 12.84 7.06
N PRO A 816 16.91 11.76 6.56
CA PRO A 816 15.99 10.95 7.37
C PRO A 816 16.64 10.42 8.66
N LEU A 817 15.85 10.17 9.72
CA LEU A 817 16.35 9.77 11.04
C LEU A 817 15.62 8.56 11.62
N THR A 818 16.35 7.46 11.83
CA THR A 818 15.85 6.27 12.55
C THR A 818 16.38 6.26 13.98
N ILE A 819 15.47 6.33 14.95
CA ILE A 819 15.73 6.30 16.39
C ILE A 819 15.29 4.94 16.94
N TYR A 820 16.24 4.13 17.41
CA TYR A 820 15.97 2.87 18.08
C TYR A 820 15.90 3.04 19.60
N VAL A 821 14.73 2.79 20.19
CA VAL A 821 14.47 2.84 21.63
C VAL A 821 14.81 1.49 22.26
N ILE A 822 15.79 1.44 23.17
CA ILE A 822 16.25 0.20 23.79
C ILE A 822 15.85 0.14 25.27
N GLY A 823 15.07 -0.88 25.62
CA GLY A 823 14.60 -1.09 26.99
C GLY A 823 13.60 -0.04 27.48
N ALA A 824 13.42 0.05 28.80
CA ALA A 824 12.50 0.98 29.41
C ALA A 824 13.10 2.39 29.57
N LEU A 825 12.53 3.35 28.84
CA LEU A 825 12.71 4.78 29.07
C LEU A 825 11.72 5.23 30.14
N THR A 826 12.20 5.83 31.24
CA THR A 826 11.35 6.42 32.28
C THR A 826 11.38 7.95 32.22
N ALA A 827 10.27 8.60 32.59
CA ALA A 827 10.20 10.04 32.81
C ALA A 827 11.28 10.56 33.79
N GLY A 828 11.65 11.83 33.68
CA GLY A 828 12.75 12.43 34.44
C GLY A 828 12.87 13.94 34.25
N SER A 829 13.97 14.56 34.71
CA SER A 829 14.11 16.02 34.77
C SER A 829 14.20 16.76 33.41
N GLY A 830 14.06 16.06 32.29
CA GLY A 830 13.94 16.62 30.94
C GLY A 830 12.66 16.23 30.19
N VAL A 831 11.86 15.31 30.72
CA VAL A 831 10.56 14.85 30.17
C VAL A 831 9.66 14.50 31.35
N THR A 832 8.67 15.34 31.65
CA THR A 832 7.79 15.24 32.83
C THR A 832 6.30 15.11 32.50
N ASP A 833 5.99 15.08 31.21
CA ASP A 833 4.68 15.11 30.59
C ASP A 833 4.83 14.45 29.19
N MET A 834 4.00 14.77 28.20
CA MET A 834 4.25 14.36 26.81
C MET A 834 5.59 14.87 26.25
N LEU A 835 6.18 14.10 25.33
CA LEU A 835 7.37 14.46 24.56
C LEU A 835 6.99 14.96 23.16
N ASP A 836 7.36 16.20 22.82
CA ASP A 836 7.10 16.84 21.52
C ASP A 836 7.90 16.15 20.38
N VAL A 837 7.19 15.48 19.45
CA VAL A 837 7.67 15.07 18.12
C VAL A 837 7.08 16.06 17.12
N LYS A 838 7.69 17.25 17.06
CA LYS A 838 7.00 18.46 16.63
C LYS A 838 7.80 19.27 15.64
N ASP A 839 7.11 19.92 14.72
CA ASP A 839 7.70 20.80 13.70
C ASP A 839 8.86 20.07 13.00
N THR A 840 8.62 18.85 12.51
CA THR A 840 9.71 17.95 12.10
C THR A 840 9.25 16.91 11.07
N TYR A 841 10.20 16.31 10.37
CA TYR A 841 9.93 15.35 9.30
C TYR A 841 10.97 14.24 9.16
N ASP A 842 10.55 13.18 8.46
CA ASP A 842 11.31 11.98 8.08
C ASP A 842 11.96 11.31 9.30
N ILE A 843 11.12 10.90 10.26
CA ILE A 843 11.57 10.24 11.50
C ILE A 843 10.86 8.90 11.72
N SER A 844 11.65 7.87 12.04
CA SER A 844 11.19 6.59 12.59
C SER A 844 11.61 6.46 14.04
N ILE A 845 10.69 6.14 14.96
CA ILE A 845 10.97 5.84 16.36
C ILE A 845 10.54 4.39 16.62
N ILE A 846 11.51 3.49 16.76
CA ILE A 846 11.28 2.03 16.75
C ILE A 846 11.80 1.42 18.06
N GLY A 847 10.91 0.80 18.83
CA GLY A 847 11.26 0.03 20.02
C GLY A 847 11.94 -1.29 19.66
N VAL A 848 13.08 -1.59 20.27
CA VAL A 848 13.84 -2.83 20.01
C VAL A 848 13.48 -3.94 21.00
N GLY A 849 13.37 -5.16 20.49
CA GLY A 849 13.11 -6.35 21.28
C GLY A 849 11.68 -6.39 21.85
N THR A 850 11.54 -6.90 23.07
CA THR A 850 10.25 -7.07 23.76
C THR A 850 10.13 -6.20 25.02
N ASP A 851 11.13 -5.38 25.29
CA ASP A 851 11.32 -4.60 26.51
C ASP A 851 11.43 -3.08 26.26
N ALA A 852 11.20 -2.63 25.02
CA ALA A 852 11.07 -1.22 24.68
C ALA A 852 9.78 -0.60 25.28
N VAL A 853 9.96 0.27 26.27
CA VAL A 853 8.87 0.91 27.02
C VAL A 853 9.10 2.41 27.15
N CYS A 854 8.04 3.22 27.02
CA CYS A 854 7.97 4.59 27.52
C CYS A 854 7.08 4.60 28.77
N ASP A 855 7.65 4.88 29.93
CA ASP A 855 6.98 4.84 31.23
C ASP A 855 6.94 6.23 31.88
N GLY A 856 5.73 6.73 32.14
CA GLY A 856 5.48 8.06 32.71
C GLY A 856 5.42 9.20 31.69
N PHE A 857 5.42 8.90 30.38
CA PHE A 857 5.28 9.90 29.32
C PHE A 857 4.71 9.30 28.01
N GLY A 858 4.04 10.13 27.22
CA GLY A 858 3.56 9.83 25.86
C GLY A 858 4.27 10.65 24.79
N PHE A 859 3.90 10.49 23.50
CA PHE A 859 4.40 11.35 22.41
C PHE A 859 3.33 12.31 21.89
N LYS A 860 3.69 13.58 21.71
CA LYS A 860 2.86 14.60 21.09
C LYS A 860 3.36 14.93 19.69
N ILE A 861 2.71 14.38 18.67
CA ILE A 861 3.12 14.50 17.27
C ILE A 861 2.39 15.72 16.67
N VAL A 862 3.09 16.85 16.52
CA VAL A 862 2.46 18.16 16.24
C VAL A 862 3.05 18.81 14.99
N ARG A 863 2.21 19.02 13.96
CA ARG A 863 2.59 19.55 12.63
C ARG A 863 3.72 18.78 11.92
N ALA A 864 4.05 17.60 12.43
CA ALA A 864 5.12 16.75 11.92
C ALA A 864 4.65 15.93 10.70
N LYS A 865 5.59 15.58 9.81
CA LYS A 865 5.30 14.90 8.53
C LYS A 865 6.14 13.66 8.35
N ASN A 866 5.59 12.62 7.72
CA ASN A 866 6.31 11.38 7.44
C ASN A 866 6.94 10.77 8.71
N ILE A 867 6.08 10.43 9.69
CA ILE A 867 6.49 9.94 11.01
C ILE A 867 6.05 8.49 11.21
N VAL A 868 6.98 7.64 11.65
CA VAL A 868 6.73 6.22 11.94
C VAL A 868 7.03 5.96 13.42
N VAL A 869 6.10 5.35 14.16
CA VAL A 869 6.34 4.90 15.55
C VAL A 869 5.98 3.42 15.66
N ARG A 870 6.95 2.56 15.98
CA ARG A 870 6.74 1.09 15.97
C ARG A 870 7.27 0.35 17.19
N ASN A 871 6.59 -0.72 17.58
CA ASN A 871 7.03 -1.69 18.61
C ASN A 871 7.36 -1.08 20.00
N ILE A 872 6.77 0.05 20.38
CA ILE A 872 6.94 0.66 21.71
C ILE A 872 5.73 0.34 22.59
N LYS A 873 5.99 0.01 23.86
CA LYS A 873 4.94 -0.03 24.89
C LYS A 873 4.88 1.32 25.61
N PHE A 874 3.78 2.04 25.49
CA PHE A 874 3.51 3.25 26.27
C PHE A 874 2.73 2.87 27.54
N ILE A 875 3.16 3.34 28.71
CA ILE A 875 2.46 3.16 29.99
C ILE A 875 2.50 4.42 30.86
N ASN A 876 1.50 4.58 31.72
CA ASN A 876 1.49 5.55 32.82
C ASN A 876 1.65 7.03 32.37
N SER A 877 1.24 7.37 31.14
CA SER A 877 1.33 8.75 30.67
C SER A 877 0.40 9.66 31.49
N PRO A 878 0.88 10.84 31.94
CA PRO A 878 0.06 11.81 32.66
C PRO A 878 -0.94 12.56 31.77
N ASP A 879 -0.84 12.40 30.45
CA ASP A 879 -1.80 12.85 29.44
C ASP A 879 -2.14 11.66 28.52
N ASP A 880 -2.26 11.83 27.20
CA ASP A 880 -2.42 10.74 26.22
C ASP A 880 -1.21 9.79 26.14
N GLY A 881 -1.42 8.58 25.63
CA GLY A 881 -0.33 7.69 25.19
C GLY A 881 0.41 8.24 23.96
N ILE A 882 -0.32 8.52 22.88
CA ILE A 882 0.12 9.35 21.75
C ILE A 882 -1.02 10.30 21.36
N ASN A 883 -0.69 11.55 21.05
CA ASN A 883 -1.63 12.53 20.48
C ASN A 883 -1.06 13.09 19.17
N ILE A 884 -1.87 13.12 18.11
CA ILE A 884 -1.49 13.58 16.76
C ILE A 884 -2.30 14.83 16.39
N GLN A 885 -1.61 15.92 16.04
CA GLN A 885 -2.18 17.27 15.82
C GLN A 885 -1.57 17.99 14.60
N ALA A 886 -2.36 18.85 13.95
CA ALA A 886 -1.91 19.72 12.86
C ALA A 886 -2.26 21.22 13.07
N ASP A 887 -2.75 21.59 14.25
CA ASP A 887 -3.07 22.97 14.67
C ASP A 887 -3.99 23.76 13.71
N ASP A 888 -4.93 23.07 13.07
CA ASP A 888 -6.04 23.65 12.28
C ASP A 888 -5.64 24.51 11.05
N ALA A 889 -4.35 24.56 10.72
CA ALA A 889 -3.78 25.43 9.70
C ALA A 889 -3.28 24.65 8.47
N SER A 890 -3.02 25.36 7.38
CA SER A 890 -2.59 24.78 6.09
C SER A 890 -1.16 24.22 6.05
N ASN A 891 -0.52 23.96 7.20
CA ASN A 891 0.74 23.23 7.30
C ASN A 891 0.47 21.87 7.95
N THR A 892 -0.34 21.04 7.29
CA THR A 892 -0.93 19.86 7.93
C THR A 892 0.13 18.81 8.26
N GLY A 893 0.15 18.41 9.54
CA GLY A 893 0.85 17.22 9.99
C GLY A 893 0.23 15.99 9.32
N SER A 894 1.03 15.21 8.61
CA SER A 894 0.51 14.19 7.70
C SER A 894 1.49 13.06 7.41
N HIS A 895 0.98 11.94 6.88
CA HIS A 895 1.76 10.73 6.60
C HIS A 895 2.35 10.16 7.89
N ILE A 896 1.48 9.62 8.75
CA ILE A 896 1.86 9.15 10.09
C ILE A 896 1.42 7.70 10.29
N TRP A 897 2.35 6.84 10.68
CA TRP A 897 2.12 5.40 10.88
C TRP A 897 2.49 4.98 12.30
N ILE A 898 1.50 4.53 13.08
CA ILE A 898 1.70 3.99 14.43
C ILE A 898 1.37 2.50 14.42
N ASP A 899 2.37 1.64 14.65
CA ASP A 899 2.23 0.21 14.34
C ASP A 899 2.91 -0.76 15.33
N HIS A 900 2.23 -1.87 15.65
CA HIS A 900 2.69 -2.84 16.65
C HIS A 900 3.04 -2.21 18.02
N CYS A 901 2.43 -1.08 18.40
CA CYS A 901 2.61 -0.46 19.71
C CYS A 901 1.60 -1.02 20.73
N SER A 902 1.89 -0.86 22.01
CA SER A 902 0.98 -1.25 23.10
C SER A 902 0.72 -0.11 24.07
N PHE A 903 -0.54 0.02 24.49
CA PHE A 903 -1.04 1.16 25.26
C PHE A 903 -1.85 0.69 26.46
N THR A 904 -1.55 1.21 27.64
CA THR A 904 -2.28 0.90 28.88
C THR A 904 -2.04 1.96 29.97
N ASN A 905 -3.08 2.22 30.77
CA ASN A 905 -3.04 3.13 31.92
C ASN A 905 -2.49 4.56 31.62
N HIS A 906 -3.11 5.29 30.68
CA HIS A 906 -2.88 6.73 30.45
C HIS A 906 -4.00 7.56 31.11
N TYR A 907 -3.90 8.89 31.08
CA TYR A 907 -4.83 9.77 31.78
C TYR A 907 -6.06 10.20 30.96
N ASP A 908 -5.88 10.61 29.69
CA ASP A 908 -6.99 10.87 28.76
C ASP A 908 -7.21 9.74 27.74
N GLY A 909 -6.67 9.89 26.53
CA GLY A 909 -6.70 8.91 25.44
C GLY A 909 -5.51 7.95 25.44
N ALA A 910 -5.62 6.87 24.68
CA ALA A 910 -4.48 6.00 24.41
C ALA A 910 -3.77 6.42 23.11
N LEU A 911 -4.53 6.71 22.05
CA LEU A 911 -4.02 7.17 20.76
C LEU A 911 -5.09 8.03 20.05
N ASP A 912 -4.97 9.36 20.16
CA ASP A 912 -5.96 10.32 19.64
C ASP A 912 -5.41 11.12 18.43
N VAL A 913 -6.27 11.41 17.44
CA VAL A 913 -5.94 12.11 16.18
C VAL A 913 -6.87 13.31 15.95
N THR A 914 -6.32 14.51 15.83
CA THR A 914 -7.09 15.77 16.00
C THR A 914 -6.51 16.95 15.22
N HIS A 915 -7.22 18.09 15.25
CA HIS A 915 -6.79 19.40 14.73
C HIS A 915 -6.35 19.36 13.24
N GLY A 916 -7.04 18.58 12.41
CA GLY A 916 -6.78 18.47 10.97
C GLY A 916 -5.66 17.53 10.52
N ALA A 917 -5.07 16.71 11.39
CA ALA A 917 -4.02 15.75 11.00
C ALA A 917 -4.53 14.62 10.06
N GLU A 918 -3.84 14.35 8.96
CA GLU A 918 -4.36 13.52 7.86
C GLU A 918 -3.34 12.53 7.26
N TYR A 919 -3.81 11.58 6.46
CA TYR A 919 -3.00 10.46 5.95
C TYR A 919 -2.33 9.66 7.08
N VAL A 920 -3.14 9.29 8.08
CA VAL A 920 -2.71 8.55 9.27
C VAL A 920 -3.13 7.08 9.16
N THR A 921 -2.30 6.15 9.63
CA THR A 921 -2.68 4.74 9.79
C THR A 921 -2.18 4.17 11.11
N LEU A 922 -3.05 3.43 11.77
CA LEU A 922 -2.91 2.90 13.11
C LEU A 922 -3.15 1.39 12.98
N SER A 923 -2.07 0.60 13.03
CA SER A 923 -2.12 -0.82 12.67
C SER A 923 -1.49 -1.75 13.70
N TRP A 924 -2.04 -2.96 13.85
CA TRP A 924 -1.47 -4.01 14.71
C TRP A 924 -1.24 -3.61 16.19
N ASN A 925 -1.81 -2.51 16.67
CA ASN A 925 -1.61 -2.04 18.03
C ASN A 925 -2.47 -2.83 19.03
N HIS A 926 -2.04 -2.91 20.29
CA HIS A 926 -2.79 -3.57 21.35
C HIS A 926 -3.09 -2.61 22.51
N PHE A 927 -4.37 -2.34 22.72
CA PHE A 927 -4.92 -1.46 23.75
C PHE A 927 -5.59 -2.30 24.82
N TYR A 928 -5.18 -2.13 26.08
CA TYR A 928 -5.76 -2.88 27.22
C TYR A 928 -5.67 -2.07 28.51
N GLY A 929 -6.59 -2.32 29.46
CA GLY A 929 -6.59 -1.61 30.75
C GLY A 929 -6.68 -0.08 30.57
N HIS A 930 -7.66 0.37 29.78
CA HIS A 930 -7.87 1.77 29.43
C HIS A 930 -9.35 2.11 29.35
N ASP A 931 -9.74 3.37 29.61
CA ASP A 931 -11.11 3.84 29.41
C ASP A 931 -11.31 4.38 28.00
N LYS A 932 -10.82 5.59 27.72
CA LYS A 932 -10.99 6.29 26.44
C LYS A 932 -9.84 5.91 25.52
N THR A 933 -10.08 5.17 24.44
CA THR A 933 -8.97 4.57 23.68
C THR A 933 -8.49 5.42 22.51
N CYS A 934 -9.33 5.66 21.50
CA CYS A 934 -8.97 6.42 20.29
C CYS A 934 -10.08 7.41 19.88
N LEU A 935 -9.83 8.70 20.06
CA LEU A 935 -10.63 9.78 19.50
C LEU A 935 -10.09 10.20 18.13
N MET A 936 -10.99 10.47 17.19
CA MET A 936 -10.70 11.10 15.91
C MET A 936 -11.59 12.34 15.78
N GLY A 937 -10.99 13.51 15.92
CA GLY A 937 -11.65 14.81 15.95
C GLY A 937 -12.25 15.14 17.34
N HIS A 938 -11.73 16.20 17.99
CA HIS A 938 -11.86 16.33 19.44
C HIS A 938 -13.17 17.00 19.91
N SER A 939 -13.76 17.89 19.10
CA SER A 939 -14.90 18.73 19.48
C SER A 939 -15.97 18.82 18.40
N ASP A 940 -17.21 19.03 18.81
CA ASP A 940 -18.39 19.25 17.95
C ASP A 940 -18.41 20.64 17.29
N SER A 941 -17.38 21.46 17.53
CA SER A 941 -17.16 22.76 16.90
C SER A 941 -15.93 22.79 15.97
N GLN A 942 -15.20 21.68 15.84
CA GLN A 942 -13.87 21.65 15.24
C GLN A 942 -13.90 21.35 13.74
N SER A 943 -14.50 22.24 12.96
CA SER A 943 -14.74 22.04 11.52
C SER A 943 -13.49 21.83 10.64
N SER A 944 -12.29 22.13 11.14
CA SER A 944 -11.00 21.73 10.53
C SER A 944 -10.81 20.22 10.45
N ASP A 945 -11.40 19.46 11.38
CA ASP A 945 -11.32 17.99 11.44
C ASP A 945 -12.06 17.29 10.27
N THR A 946 -12.76 18.05 9.41
CA THR A 946 -13.23 17.57 8.09
C THR A 946 -12.10 17.08 7.18
N GLN A 947 -10.85 17.47 7.46
CA GLN A 947 -9.67 17.01 6.72
C GLN A 947 -9.12 15.67 7.23
N LEU A 948 -9.48 15.20 8.44
CA LEU A 948 -8.91 13.98 9.03
C LEU A 948 -9.15 12.75 8.12
N LYS A 949 -8.10 11.97 7.88
CA LYS A 949 -8.12 10.73 7.10
C LYS A 949 -7.31 9.67 7.84
N VAL A 950 -7.99 8.74 8.49
CA VAL A 950 -7.36 7.78 9.41
C VAL A 950 -7.80 6.35 9.09
N THR A 951 -6.84 5.42 9.06
CA THR A 951 -7.13 3.98 8.93
C THR A 951 -6.80 3.25 10.22
N TYR A 952 -7.71 2.42 10.70
CA TYR A 952 -7.54 1.55 11.85
C TYR A 952 -7.62 0.11 11.36
N HIS A 953 -6.52 -0.65 11.38
CA HIS A 953 -6.59 -2.07 11.04
C HIS A 953 -5.77 -3.01 11.90
N HIS A 954 -6.27 -4.24 12.05
CA HIS A 954 -5.58 -5.29 12.79
C HIS A 954 -5.23 -4.88 14.25
N ASN A 955 -5.91 -3.88 14.82
CA ASN A 955 -5.72 -3.47 16.21
C ASN A 955 -6.54 -4.37 17.14
N TYR A 956 -5.98 -4.67 18.31
CA TYR A 956 -6.63 -5.42 19.37
C TYR A 956 -7.06 -4.48 20.50
N PHE A 957 -8.36 -4.35 20.70
CA PHE A 957 -8.96 -3.59 21.78
C PHE A 957 -9.47 -4.56 22.86
N ASP A 958 -8.63 -4.90 23.85
CA ASP A 958 -8.95 -5.88 24.89
C ASP A 958 -9.42 -5.23 26.19
N SER A 959 -10.72 -5.40 26.48
CA SER A 959 -11.35 -5.08 27.76
C SER A 959 -11.23 -3.61 28.17
N THR A 960 -11.12 -2.71 27.18
CA THR A 960 -11.09 -1.24 27.31
C THR A 960 -12.50 -0.62 27.33
N GLY A 961 -12.65 0.60 27.84
CA GLY A 961 -13.95 1.25 28.04
C GLY A 961 -14.69 1.61 26.74
N GLN A 962 -14.14 2.54 25.97
CA GLN A 962 -14.84 3.31 24.93
C GLN A 962 -13.89 3.95 23.90
N ARG A 963 -14.48 4.58 22.86
CA ARG A 963 -13.80 5.23 21.72
C ARG A 963 -12.92 4.25 20.92
N HIS A 964 -13.48 3.43 20.03
CA HIS A 964 -12.68 2.43 19.29
C HIS A 964 -12.89 2.38 17.74
N PRO A 965 -12.75 3.49 16.99
CA PRO A 965 -12.57 4.88 17.45
C PRO A 965 -13.92 5.57 17.72
N ARG A 966 -13.88 6.77 18.30
CA ARG A 966 -14.98 7.74 18.21
C ARG A 966 -14.59 8.82 17.20
N VAL A 967 -15.37 8.98 16.13
CA VAL A 967 -15.03 9.81 14.96
C VAL A 967 -15.95 11.02 14.84
N ARG A 968 -15.40 12.18 14.49
CA ARG A 968 -16.11 13.38 14.02
C ARG A 968 -15.54 13.88 12.70
N TYR A 969 -16.40 14.43 11.85
CA TYR A 969 -16.16 15.10 10.56
C TYR A 969 -15.38 14.33 9.46
N GLY A 970 -14.23 13.73 9.79
CA GLY A 970 -13.32 13.14 8.82
C GLY A 970 -13.68 11.71 8.38
N LYS A 971 -12.81 11.16 7.53
CA LYS A 971 -12.95 9.84 6.90
C LYS A 971 -12.19 8.77 7.69
N ALA A 972 -12.91 7.77 8.21
CA ALA A 972 -12.34 6.66 8.96
C ALA A 972 -12.61 5.31 8.28
N HIS A 973 -11.55 4.58 7.91
CA HIS A 973 -11.68 3.18 7.50
C HIS A 973 -11.22 2.29 8.65
N VAL A 974 -12.09 1.40 9.10
CA VAL A 974 -11.91 0.57 10.30
C VAL A 974 -12.09 -0.89 9.91
N TYR A 975 -10.98 -1.62 9.68
CA TYR A 975 -11.06 -2.99 9.16
C TYR A 975 -10.21 -4.03 9.91
N ASN A 976 -10.69 -5.28 9.98
CA ASN A 976 -9.96 -6.41 10.56
C ASN A 976 -9.50 -6.23 12.03
N ASN A 977 -10.11 -5.33 12.81
CA ASN A 977 -9.79 -5.12 14.22
C ASN A 977 -10.51 -6.15 15.12
N TYR A 978 -9.94 -6.46 16.29
CA TYR A 978 -10.57 -7.32 17.30
C TYR A 978 -11.03 -6.48 18.49
N TYR A 979 -12.34 -6.44 18.71
CA TYR A 979 -12.98 -5.82 19.86
C TYR A 979 -13.41 -6.91 20.84
N ARG A 980 -12.85 -6.91 22.04
CA ARG A 980 -13.08 -7.96 23.04
C ARG A 980 -13.50 -7.36 24.37
N LYS A 981 -14.73 -7.62 24.78
CA LYS A 981 -15.31 -7.25 26.09
C LYS A 981 -15.22 -5.75 26.40
N ASN A 982 -15.23 -4.89 25.39
CA ASN A 982 -15.12 -3.45 25.57
C ASN A 982 -16.34 -2.91 26.32
N GLY A 983 -16.13 -2.07 27.32
CA GLY A 983 -17.09 -1.83 28.40
C GLY A 983 -18.36 -1.09 28.00
N ILE A 984 -18.32 -0.27 26.93
CA ILE A 984 -19.43 0.63 26.56
C ILE A 984 -19.78 0.51 25.08
N TYR A 985 -18.85 0.81 24.16
CA TYR A 985 -19.07 0.74 22.72
C TYR A 985 -17.79 0.47 21.92
N GLY A 986 -17.93 0.00 20.68
CA GLY A 986 -16.85 -0.14 19.70
C GLY A 986 -16.63 1.15 18.90
N VAL A 987 -17.11 1.18 17.66
CA VAL A 987 -17.01 2.35 16.76
C VAL A 987 -18.17 3.31 16.99
N SER A 988 -17.91 4.62 17.04
CA SER A 988 -18.96 5.65 17.04
C SER A 988 -18.71 6.68 15.95
N SER A 989 -19.58 6.75 14.94
CA SER A 989 -19.60 7.82 13.94
C SER A 989 -20.47 8.98 14.41
N ASN A 990 -19.89 10.17 14.54
CA ASN A 990 -20.56 11.37 15.06
C ASN A 990 -20.32 12.56 14.12
N LEU A 991 -21.20 13.57 14.18
CA LEU A 991 -21.14 14.86 13.50
C LEU A 991 -20.39 14.86 12.17
N GLU A 992 -21.11 14.57 11.08
CA GLU A 992 -20.62 14.61 9.70
C GLU A 992 -19.47 13.62 9.37
N ALA A 993 -19.02 12.79 10.34
CA ALA A 993 -18.04 11.74 10.07
C ALA A 993 -18.52 10.75 9.01
N ASP A 994 -17.55 10.21 8.28
CA ASP A 994 -17.75 9.33 7.14
C ASP A 994 -16.97 8.03 7.39
N VAL A 995 -17.67 6.99 7.84
CA VAL A 995 -17.04 5.81 8.47
C VAL A 995 -17.40 4.51 7.76
N LEU A 996 -16.38 3.78 7.31
CA LEU A 996 -16.49 2.45 6.71
C LEU A 996 -15.91 1.40 7.67
N VAL A 997 -16.74 0.44 8.08
CA VAL A 997 -16.39 -0.59 9.09
C VAL A 997 -16.44 -1.98 8.45
N GLU A 998 -15.28 -2.62 8.20
CA GLU A 998 -15.17 -3.86 7.42
C GLU A 998 -14.55 -5.05 8.16
N ALA A 999 -15.18 -6.24 8.11
CA ALA A 999 -14.58 -7.52 8.52
C ALA A 999 -13.94 -7.55 9.93
N ASN A 1000 -14.37 -6.68 10.84
CA ASN A 1000 -13.92 -6.67 12.23
C ASN A 1000 -14.64 -7.77 13.06
N TYR A 1001 -14.06 -8.17 14.18
CA TYR A 1001 -14.67 -9.13 15.10
C TYR A 1001 -15.04 -8.45 16.43
N PHE A 1002 -16.32 -8.45 16.79
CA PHE A 1002 -16.84 -7.87 18.03
C PHE A 1002 -17.33 -8.97 18.99
N PHE A 1003 -16.65 -9.14 20.13
CA PHE A 1003 -16.94 -10.15 21.13
C PHE A 1003 -17.38 -9.54 22.47
N ASN A 1004 -18.64 -9.74 22.86
CA ASN A 1004 -19.23 -9.18 24.08
C ASN A 1004 -19.08 -7.66 24.21
N VAL A 1005 -19.24 -6.93 23.10
CA VAL A 1005 -19.27 -5.46 23.09
C VAL A 1005 -20.74 -5.00 23.21
N PRO A 1006 -21.12 -4.16 24.19
CA PRO A 1006 -22.53 -3.83 24.40
C PRO A 1006 -23.19 -3.12 23.22
N ILE A 1007 -22.45 -2.20 22.58
CA ILE A 1007 -22.85 -1.48 21.35
C ILE A 1007 -21.68 -1.59 20.35
N PRO A 1008 -21.72 -2.49 19.34
CA PRO A 1008 -20.55 -2.73 18.51
C PRO A 1008 -20.23 -1.54 17.58
N VAL A 1009 -21.25 -0.96 16.94
CA VAL A 1009 -21.14 0.29 16.17
C VAL A 1009 -22.37 1.16 16.43
N GLU A 1010 -22.18 2.49 16.50
CA GLU A 1010 -23.27 3.48 16.63
C GLU A 1010 -23.01 4.74 15.80
N THR A 1011 -24.08 5.50 15.50
CA THR A 1011 -24.01 6.69 14.63
C THR A 1011 -24.40 8.00 15.31
N SER A 1012 -24.44 8.08 16.65
CA SER A 1012 -24.63 9.32 17.42
C SER A 1012 -24.32 9.03 18.89
N ARG A 1013 -23.54 9.90 19.55
CA ARG A 1013 -23.08 9.62 20.92
C ARG A 1013 -22.85 10.88 21.74
N ASP A 1014 -23.24 10.81 23.02
CA ASP A 1014 -23.07 11.84 24.06
C ASP A 1014 -23.63 13.23 23.66
N GLY A 1015 -24.77 13.23 22.96
CA GLY A 1015 -25.44 14.45 22.46
C GLY A 1015 -24.92 14.96 21.11
N SER A 1016 -23.84 14.37 20.58
CA SER A 1016 -23.29 14.73 19.27
C SER A 1016 -24.26 14.33 18.14
N PRO A 1017 -24.51 15.21 17.14
CA PRO A 1017 -25.31 14.88 15.96
C PRO A 1017 -24.81 13.63 15.23
N PRO A 1018 -25.64 13.00 14.39
CA PRO A 1018 -25.25 11.75 13.77
C PRO A 1018 -24.24 11.92 12.63
N GLY A 1019 -23.27 11.01 12.55
CA GLY A 1019 -22.40 10.80 11.38
C GLY A 1019 -22.96 9.71 10.46
N ASP A 1020 -22.34 9.52 9.30
CA ASP A 1020 -22.63 8.41 8.39
C ASP A 1020 -21.74 7.20 8.74
N LEU A 1021 -22.29 6.00 8.63
CA LEU A 1021 -21.59 4.75 8.91
C LEU A 1021 -22.17 3.60 8.08
N VAL A 1022 -21.32 2.94 7.31
CA VAL A 1022 -21.60 1.67 6.64
C VAL A 1022 -20.77 0.57 7.30
N GLU A 1023 -21.42 -0.55 7.62
CA GLU A 1023 -20.76 -1.75 8.13
C GLU A 1023 -20.95 -2.90 7.12
N ARG A 1024 -19.90 -3.68 6.86
CA ARG A 1024 -19.98 -4.89 6.03
C ARG A 1024 -18.99 -5.97 6.47
N TYR A 1025 -19.36 -7.24 6.29
CA TYR A 1025 -18.56 -8.43 6.62
C TYR A 1025 -18.14 -8.61 8.09
N ASN A 1026 -18.58 -7.75 9.01
CA ASN A 1026 -18.23 -7.83 10.43
C ASN A 1026 -18.85 -9.05 11.12
N PHE A 1027 -18.21 -9.52 12.18
CA PHE A 1027 -18.68 -10.65 12.98
C PHE A 1027 -19.05 -10.20 14.39
N PHE A 1028 -20.33 -10.30 14.75
CA PHE A 1028 -20.87 -9.87 16.05
C PHE A 1028 -21.24 -11.09 16.91
N ALA A 1029 -20.60 -11.24 18.08
CA ALA A 1029 -20.79 -12.40 18.96
C ALA A 1029 -20.93 -11.97 20.43
N GLY A 1030 -22.08 -12.26 21.05
CA GLY A 1030 -22.38 -11.85 22.43
C GLY A 1030 -22.62 -10.35 22.61
N THR A 1031 -22.73 -9.59 21.53
CA THR A 1031 -23.11 -8.17 21.52
C THR A 1031 -24.58 -8.01 21.91
N THR A 1032 -24.91 -7.03 22.76
CA THR A 1032 -26.29 -6.86 23.28
C THR A 1032 -27.14 -5.85 22.50
N GLY A 1033 -26.51 -4.84 21.92
CA GLY A 1033 -27.13 -3.85 21.03
C GLY A 1033 -26.95 -4.23 19.57
N ALA A 1034 -27.90 -3.82 18.73
CA ALA A 1034 -27.80 -3.97 17.28
C ALA A 1034 -26.78 -2.95 16.70
N PRO A 1035 -26.06 -3.30 15.61
CA PRO A 1035 -25.28 -2.34 14.83
C PRO A 1035 -26.12 -1.13 14.39
N GLY A 1036 -25.67 0.08 14.71
CA GLY A 1036 -26.23 1.32 14.17
C GLY A 1036 -25.50 1.74 12.89
N THR A 1037 -26.22 1.84 11.78
CA THR A 1037 -25.73 2.30 10.46
C THR A 1037 -26.55 3.48 9.95
N ARG A 1038 -25.94 4.39 9.17
CA ARG A 1038 -26.63 5.55 8.60
C ARG A 1038 -25.98 6.03 7.31
N GLY A 1039 -26.81 6.40 6.33
CA GLY A 1039 -26.38 7.11 5.13
C GLY A 1039 -25.45 6.30 4.23
N THR A 1040 -24.35 6.89 3.78
CA THR A 1040 -23.37 6.26 2.87
C THR A 1040 -21.95 6.59 3.31
N ALA A 1041 -21.07 5.59 3.30
CA ALA A 1041 -19.64 5.79 3.54
C ALA A 1041 -18.86 5.96 2.22
N PHE A 1042 -17.68 6.58 2.29
CA PHE A 1042 -16.68 6.49 1.23
C PHE A 1042 -16.21 5.05 0.99
N GLU A 1043 -15.82 4.74 -0.24
CA GLU A 1043 -15.14 3.49 -0.56
C GLU A 1043 -13.63 3.66 -0.39
N ALA A 1044 -13.01 2.95 0.57
CA ALA A 1044 -11.57 3.08 0.84
C ALA A 1044 -10.68 2.72 -0.37
N SER A 1045 -11.18 1.87 -1.26
CA SER A 1045 -10.50 1.43 -2.49
C SER A 1045 -10.29 2.57 -3.51
N SER A 1046 -10.99 3.71 -3.37
CA SER A 1046 -10.74 4.90 -4.19
C SER A 1046 -9.53 5.72 -3.72
N PHE A 1047 -8.93 5.39 -2.56
CA PHE A 1047 -7.75 6.05 -2.02
C PHE A 1047 -6.51 5.15 -2.03
N TYR A 1048 -6.66 3.86 -1.71
CA TYR A 1048 -5.55 2.90 -1.64
C TYR A 1048 -6.02 1.46 -1.85
N SER A 1049 -5.11 0.58 -2.25
CA SER A 1049 -5.38 -0.86 -2.34
C SER A 1049 -5.31 -1.52 -0.95
N TYR A 1050 -6.22 -2.45 -0.67
CA TYR A 1050 -6.23 -3.27 0.55
C TYR A 1050 -6.91 -4.62 0.29
N SER A 1051 -6.77 -5.54 1.23
CA SER A 1051 -7.41 -6.85 1.24
C SER A 1051 -7.96 -7.15 2.64
N LEU A 1052 -9.08 -7.86 2.73
CA LEU A 1052 -9.69 -8.26 3.99
C LEU A 1052 -9.44 -9.76 4.25
N ASP A 1053 -8.67 -10.08 5.28
CA ASP A 1053 -8.72 -11.39 5.92
C ASP A 1053 -10.13 -11.67 6.48
N SER A 1054 -10.47 -12.94 6.70
CA SER A 1054 -11.77 -13.29 7.27
C SER A 1054 -11.90 -12.76 8.70
N ALA A 1055 -13.00 -12.05 9.00
CA ALA A 1055 -13.35 -11.66 10.36
C ALA A 1055 -13.21 -12.82 11.37
N SER A 1056 -13.55 -14.05 10.95
CA SER A 1056 -13.45 -15.26 11.77
C SER A 1056 -12.03 -15.63 12.25
N THR A 1057 -10.98 -15.24 11.51
CA THR A 1057 -9.58 -15.50 11.87
C THR A 1057 -8.96 -14.42 12.75
N ILE A 1058 -9.54 -13.22 12.77
CA ILE A 1058 -9.04 -12.03 13.48
C ILE A 1058 -8.76 -12.28 14.97
N PRO A 1059 -9.61 -12.97 15.77
CA PRO A 1059 -9.34 -13.20 17.18
C PRO A 1059 -8.04 -13.99 17.46
N ALA A 1060 -7.75 -15.00 16.64
CA ALA A 1060 -6.54 -15.83 16.79
C ALA A 1060 -5.28 -15.09 16.30
N MET A 1061 -5.41 -14.36 15.19
CA MET A 1061 -4.35 -13.56 14.60
C MET A 1061 -3.90 -12.44 15.56
N LEU A 1062 -4.82 -11.60 16.03
CA LEU A 1062 -4.44 -10.43 16.83
C LEU A 1062 -4.04 -10.78 18.26
N SER A 1063 -4.61 -11.83 18.86
CA SER A 1063 -4.13 -12.37 20.15
C SER A 1063 -2.68 -12.88 20.07
N SER A 1064 -2.20 -13.22 18.87
CA SER A 1064 -0.85 -13.73 18.64
C SER A 1064 0.16 -12.63 18.28
N TYR A 1065 -0.26 -11.64 17.47
CA TYR A 1065 0.67 -10.73 16.79
C TYR A 1065 0.47 -9.24 17.10
N ALA A 1066 -0.66 -8.80 17.64
CA ALA A 1066 -0.86 -7.38 17.94
C ALA A 1066 -0.08 -6.95 19.20
N GLY A 1067 0.40 -5.70 19.19
CA GLY A 1067 1.14 -5.07 20.28
C GLY A 1067 2.66 -5.16 20.16
N SER A 1068 3.36 -4.57 21.13
CA SER A 1068 4.82 -4.52 21.14
C SER A 1068 5.46 -5.79 21.72
N GLY A 1069 6.74 -6.00 21.39
CA GLY A 1069 7.41 -7.29 21.55
C GLY A 1069 6.95 -8.35 20.55
N LYS A 1070 6.44 -7.90 19.39
CA LYS A 1070 5.99 -8.73 18.26
C LYS A 1070 6.73 -8.38 16.96
N TYR A 1071 7.37 -7.21 16.91
CA TYR A 1071 8.34 -6.88 15.88
C TYR A 1071 9.63 -7.65 16.14
N ASP A 1072 10.21 -8.24 15.09
CA ASP A 1072 11.40 -9.08 15.19
C ASP A 1072 12.67 -8.29 14.82
N PHE A 1073 13.75 -8.51 15.58
CA PHE A 1073 15.08 -7.95 15.35
C PHE A 1073 16.13 -9.05 15.10
N SER A 1074 15.76 -10.32 15.32
CA SER A 1074 16.53 -11.49 14.90
C SER A 1074 16.27 -11.80 13.43
N ALA A 1075 15.04 -11.53 12.96
CA ALA A 1075 14.71 -11.56 11.55
C ALA A 1075 15.27 -10.32 10.84
N GLY A 1076 16.36 -10.51 10.09
CA GLY A 1076 16.38 -9.97 8.74
C GLY A 1076 15.15 -10.53 8.03
N GLY A 1077 14.07 -9.73 7.99
CA GLY A 1077 12.71 -10.20 7.74
C GLY A 1077 12.57 -10.97 6.43
N ALA A 1078 11.77 -12.04 6.42
CA ALA A 1078 11.57 -12.90 5.25
C ALA A 1078 11.31 -12.08 3.98
N TYR A 1079 12.34 -11.98 3.14
CA TYR A 1079 12.53 -10.78 2.35
C TYR A 1079 11.71 -10.74 1.06
N LEU A 1080 11.29 -9.53 0.67
CA LEU A 1080 10.85 -9.24 -0.69
C LEU A 1080 12.06 -9.15 -1.63
N PRO A 1081 11.92 -9.52 -2.91
CA PRO A 1081 13.02 -9.46 -3.87
C PRO A 1081 13.38 -8.00 -4.18
N VAL A 1082 14.43 -7.51 -3.52
CA VAL A 1082 14.92 -6.12 -3.51
C VAL A 1082 13.99 -5.12 -2.82
N GLN A 1083 14.61 -4.26 -2.01
CA GLN A 1083 14.03 -3.03 -1.49
C GLN A 1083 14.80 -1.84 -2.09
N LEU A 1084 14.17 -1.04 -2.95
CA LEU A 1084 14.77 0.19 -3.48
C LEU A 1084 14.74 1.31 -2.42
N GLY A 1085 15.89 1.93 -2.15
CA GLY A 1085 16.04 3.10 -1.27
C GLY A 1085 16.06 4.43 -2.01
N SER A 1086 16.33 4.43 -3.32
CA SER A 1086 16.07 5.57 -4.21
C SER A 1086 16.10 5.13 -5.68
N PHE A 1087 15.43 5.87 -6.56
CA PHE A 1087 15.68 5.88 -8.00
C PHE A 1087 15.44 7.30 -8.53
N THR A 1088 16.40 7.85 -9.26
CA THR A 1088 16.46 9.27 -9.62
C THR A 1088 17.08 9.45 -11.01
N ALA A 1089 16.76 10.58 -11.65
CA ALA A 1089 17.21 10.94 -12.99
C ALA A 1089 17.58 12.43 -13.05
N ARG A 1090 18.64 12.78 -13.77
CA ARG A 1090 19.00 14.18 -14.07
C ARG A 1090 19.59 14.34 -15.47
N GLN A 1091 19.40 15.52 -16.06
CA GLN A 1091 20.08 15.88 -17.30
C GLN A 1091 21.53 16.30 -17.00
N VAL A 1092 22.49 15.76 -17.76
CA VAL A 1092 23.89 16.19 -17.74
C VAL A 1092 24.32 16.47 -19.19
N GLY A 1093 24.48 17.74 -19.56
CA GLY A 1093 24.61 18.11 -20.96
C GLY A 1093 23.35 17.71 -21.75
N ASN A 1094 23.50 16.81 -22.73
CA ASN A 1094 22.38 16.30 -23.56
C ASN A 1094 21.96 14.85 -23.22
N VAL A 1095 22.46 14.28 -22.11
CA VAL A 1095 22.21 12.86 -21.74
C VAL A 1095 21.48 12.74 -20.39
N ALA A 1096 20.80 11.62 -20.17
CA ALA A 1096 20.16 11.31 -18.89
C ALA A 1096 21.08 10.47 -18.00
N GLU A 1097 21.48 11.00 -16.85
CA GLU A 1097 22.13 10.25 -15.78
C GLU A 1097 21.08 9.72 -14.80
N LEU A 1098 20.99 8.40 -14.68
CA LEU A 1098 20.12 7.69 -13.75
C LEU A 1098 20.94 7.19 -12.56
N ARG A 1099 20.37 7.22 -11.37
CA ARG A 1099 20.99 6.70 -10.13
C ARG A 1099 19.94 6.02 -9.27
N TRP A 1100 20.24 4.84 -8.75
CA TRP A 1100 19.42 4.17 -7.74
C TRP A 1100 20.26 3.64 -6.60
N MET A 1101 19.57 3.34 -5.51
CA MET A 1101 20.10 2.66 -4.35
C MET A 1101 19.14 1.53 -3.99
N THR A 1102 19.68 0.37 -3.66
CA THR A 1102 18.95 -0.68 -2.94
C THR A 1102 19.28 -0.55 -1.45
N ILE A 1103 18.32 -0.84 -0.57
CA ILE A 1103 18.53 -0.98 0.89
C ILE A 1103 18.89 -2.44 1.19
N SER A 1104 18.22 -3.36 0.51
CA SER A 1104 18.54 -4.78 0.47
C SER A 1104 18.23 -5.33 -0.92
N GLU A 1105 18.85 -6.44 -1.28
CA GLU A 1105 18.60 -7.18 -2.52
C GLU A 1105 18.48 -8.64 -2.19
N ILE A 1106 17.47 -9.34 -2.71
CA ILE A 1106 17.28 -10.75 -2.41
C ILE A 1106 16.99 -11.49 -3.69
N ASN A 1107 17.80 -12.52 -3.94
CA ASN A 1107 17.83 -13.27 -5.19
C ASN A 1107 18.02 -12.40 -6.44
N ASN A 1108 18.55 -11.17 -6.34
CA ASN A 1108 18.64 -10.22 -7.45
C ASN A 1108 19.74 -10.61 -8.46
N TYR A 1109 19.38 -10.81 -9.71
CA TYR A 1109 20.33 -11.00 -10.82
C TYR A 1109 20.77 -9.66 -11.42
N GLY A 1110 19.90 -8.64 -11.42
CA GLY A 1110 20.26 -7.26 -11.75
C GLY A 1110 19.16 -6.45 -12.41
N PHE A 1111 19.46 -5.18 -12.66
CA PHE A 1111 18.52 -4.20 -13.19
C PHE A 1111 18.83 -3.89 -14.64
N PHE A 1112 17.79 -3.86 -15.48
CA PHE A 1112 17.79 -3.21 -16.79
C PHE A 1112 17.08 -1.85 -16.66
N VAL A 1113 17.51 -0.84 -17.39
CA VAL A 1113 16.78 0.43 -17.50
C VAL A 1113 15.77 0.32 -18.63
N GLN A 1114 14.50 0.64 -18.33
CA GLN A 1114 13.49 0.88 -19.36
C GLN A 1114 13.12 2.37 -19.41
N ARG A 1115 12.81 2.86 -20.61
CA ARG A 1115 12.35 4.23 -20.88
C ARG A 1115 11.19 4.29 -21.84
N ARG A 1116 10.46 5.40 -21.84
CA ARG A 1116 9.50 5.81 -22.87
C ARG A 1116 9.39 7.33 -22.95
N MET A 1117 8.91 7.89 -24.06
CA MET A 1117 8.47 9.28 -24.06
C MET A 1117 7.17 9.41 -23.24
N SER A 1118 7.03 10.52 -22.51
CA SER A 1118 5.85 10.79 -21.69
C SER A 1118 4.59 10.86 -22.56
N GLY A 1119 3.52 10.20 -22.12
CA GLY A 1119 2.28 10.02 -22.88
C GLY A 1119 2.24 8.81 -23.83
N LEU A 1120 3.34 8.08 -24.05
CA LEU A 1120 3.31 6.78 -24.73
C LEU A 1120 3.01 5.65 -23.74
N MET A 1121 2.42 4.54 -24.22
CA MET A 1121 2.12 3.39 -23.37
C MET A 1121 3.34 2.45 -23.24
N ASP A 1122 3.97 2.10 -24.35
CA ASP A 1122 5.01 1.05 -24.41
C ASP A 1122 6.33 1.48 -23.78
N TRP A 1123 7.01 0.50 -23.16
CA TRP A 1123 8.33 0.66 -22.53
C TRP A 1123 9.42 0.03 -23.40
N SER A 1124 10.43 0.80 -23.77
CA SER A 1124 11.65 0.34 -24.45
C SER A 1124 12.75 0.06 -23.43
N GLU A 1125 13.52 -1.01 -23.62
CA GLU A 1125 14.74 -1.27 -22.83
C GLU A 1125 15.91 -0.48 -23.41
N VAL A 1126 16.70 0.18 -22.57
CA VAL A 1126 17.85 0.96 -23.03
C VAL A 1126 19.02 0.03 -23.31
N GLU A 1127 19.68 0.22 -24.46
CA GLU A 1127 20.74 -0.67 -24.90
C GLU A 1127 21.91 -0.70 -23.91
N ASN A 1128 22.43 -1.89 -23.61
CA ASN A 1128 23.52 -2.12 -22.64
C ASN A 1128 23.24 -1.63 -21.20
N SER A 1129 21.97 -1.46 -20.81
CA SER A 1129 21.58 -0.95 -19.48
C SER A 1129 21.55 -1.97 -18.34
N PHE A 1130 22.05 -3.19 -18.55
CA PHE A 1130 22.09 -4.20 -17.50
C PHE A 1130 23.20 -3.92 -16.49
N LEU A 1131 22.81 -3.76 -15.23
CA LEU A 1131 23.69 -3.63 -14.08
C LEU A 1131 23.41 -4.78 -13.12
N ALA A 1132 24.39 -5.66 -12.96
CA ALA A 1132 24.26 -6.90 -12.20
C ALA A 1132 23.94 -6.63 -10.73
N GLY A 1133 22.97 -7.39 -10.21
CA GLY A 1133 22.53 -7.34 -8.82
C GLY A 1133 23.50 -8.06 -7.90
N HIS A 1134 23.44 -7.72 -6.62
CA HIS A 1134 24.29 -8.28 -5.59
C HIS A 1134 23.70 -9.56 -4.96
N GLY A 1135 22.75 -10.22 -5.63
CA GLY A 1135 22.17 -11.49 -5.21
C GLY A 1135 21.30 -11.33 -3.96
N THR A 1136 21.81 -11.83 -2.83
CA THR A 1136 21.13 -11.76 -1.52
C THR A 1136 22.03 -11.02 -0.52
N THR A 1137 21.66 -9.79 -0.17
CA THR A 1137 22.42 -8.82 0.63
C THR A 1137 21.49 -7.88 1.39
N ASN A 1138 21.86 -7.55 2.63
CA ASN A 1138 21.20 -6.50 3.43
C ASN A 1138 22.05 -5.23 3.55
N GLU A 1139 23.23 -5.22 2.92
CA GLU A 1139 23.99 -3.99 2.69
C GLU A 1139 23.31 -3.19 1.57
N PRO A 1140 23.15 -1.85 1.72
CA PRO A 1140 22.65 -1.00 0.65
C PRO A 1140 23.66 -0.83 -0.49
N HIS A 1141 23.24 -0.99 -1.75
CA HIS A 1141 24.12 -0.84 -2.92
C HIS A 1141 23.68 0.28 -3.84
N PHE A 1142 24.67 1.04 -4.34
CA PHE A 1142 24.46 2.21 -5.19
C PHE A 1142 24.79 1.88 -6.65
N TYR A 1143 23.91 2.29 -7.54
CA TYR A 1143 23.99 2.05 -8.98
C TYR A 1143 23.84 3.37 -9.75
N SER A 1144 24.49 3.44 -10.91
CA SER A 1144 24.26 4.52 -11.87
C SER A 1144 24.36 4.05 -13.30
N PHE A 1145 23.57 4.66 -14.17
CA PHE A 1145 23.55 4.42 -15.60
C PHE A 1145 23.45 5.74 -16.36
N ILE A 1146 24.03 5.82 -17.56
CA ILE A 1146 23.92 7.00 -18.43
C ILE A 1146 23.28 6.59 -19.74
N ASP A 1147 22.04 7.04 -19.96
CA ASP A 1147 21.40 6.93 -21.27
C ASP A 1147 21.86 8.10 -22.14
N ASN A 1148 22.78 7.79 -23.05
CA ASN A 1148 23.33 8.73 -24.02
C ASN A 1148 22.54 8.79 -25.34
N THR A 1149 21.41 8.10 -25.43
CA THR A 1149 20.60 7.96 -26.65
C THR A 1149 19.33 8.82 -26.63
N THR A 1150 19.24 9.78 -25.71
CA THR A 1150 18.07 10.65 -25.50
C THR A 1150 17.98 11.79 -26.50
N SER A 1151 16.82 11.96 -27.12
CA SER A 1151 16.46 13.20 -27.83
C SER A 1151 15.79 14.22 -26.88
N GLN A 1152 15.65 15.46 -27.35
CA GLN A 1152 14.81 16.46 -26.70
C GLN A 1152 13.39 15.91 -26.44
N GLY A 1153 12.82 16.18 -25.27
CA GLY A 1153 11.47 15.75 -24.87
C GLY A 1153 11.36 15.28 -23.41
N SER A 1154 10.13 15.02 -22.98
CA SER A 1154 9.82 14.40 -21.68
C SER A 1154 9.99 12.87 -21.77
N TRP A 1155 10.85 12.31 -20.93
CA TRP A 1155 11.12 10.87 -20.85
C TRP A 1155 10.75 10.33 -19.48
N GLN A 1156 10.05 9.21 -19.43
CA GLN A 1156 9.86 8.43 -18.22
C GLN A 1156 10.82 7.24 -18.22
N TYR A 1157 11.41 6.94 -17.06
CA TYR A 1157 12.34 5.84 -16.81
C TYR A 1157 11.82 4.95 -15.70
N ARG A 1158 12.07 3.63 -15.78
CA ARG A 1158 11.88 2.67 -14.68
C ARG A 1158 12.98 1.62 -14.68
N LEU A 1159 13.22 1.03 -13.53
CA LEU A 1159 14.05 -0.17 -13.42
C LEU A 1159 13.18 -1.39 -13.71
N LYS A 1160 13.76 -2.34 -14.47
CA LYS A 1160 13.30 -3.71 -14.63
C LYS A 1160 14.34 -4.58 -13.92
N GLN A 1161 14.09 -4.90 -12.66
CA GLN A 1161 14.84 -5.88 -11.91
C GLN A 1161 14.53 -7.28 -12.45
N ALA A 1162 15.55 -8.10 -12.59
CA ALA A 1162 15.42 -9.53 -12.81
C ALA A 1162 16.12 -10.28 -11.68
N ASP A 1163 15.53 -11.38 -11.25
CA ASP A 1163 16.04 -12.24 -10.19
C ASP A 1163 16.75 -13.49 -10.76
N LEU A 1164 17.61 -14.11 -9.96
CA LEU A 1164 18.38 -15.32 -10.25
C LEU A 1164 17.49 -16.56 -10.49
N ASN A 1165 16.22 -16.51 -10.10
CA ASN A 1165 15.21 -17.53 -10.40
C ASN A 1165 14.38 -17.22 -11.67
N GLY A 1166 14.62 -16.08 -12.34
CA GLY A 1166 13.88 -15.63 -13.51
C GLY A 1166 12.60 -14.83 -13.23
N SER A 1167 12.29 -14.50 -11.96
CA SER A 1167 11.29 -13.48 -11.63
C SER A 1167 11.71 -12.10 -12.13
N ILE A 1168 10.74 -11.23 -12.40
CA ILE A 1168 10.97 -9.84 -12.85
C ILE A 1168 10.08 -8.89 -12.06
N HIS A 1169 10.70 -7.82 -11.55
CA HIS A 1169 10.06 -6.77 -10.77
C HIS A 1169 10.34 -5.41 -11.44
N TYR A 1170 9.45 -4.45 -11.26
CA TYR A 1170 9.56 -3.12 -11.85
C TYR A 1170 9.51 -2.04 -10.77
N SER A 1171 10.37 -1.03 -10.86
CA SER A 1171 10.20 0.18 -10.05
C SER A 1171 9.03 1.02 -10.56
N ASP A 1172 8.54 1.91 -9.71
CA ASP A 1172 7.75 3.05 -10.16
C ASP A 1172 8.55 3.91 -11.16
N PRO A 1173 7.86 4.59 -12.10
CA PRO A 1173 8.50 5.40 -13.12
C PRO A 1173 8.81 6.82 -12.63
N ILE A 1174 10.00 7.31 -12.98
CA ILE A 1174 10.45 8.69 -12.75
C ILE A 1174 10.49 9.46 -14.07
N GLU A 1175 10.25 10.77 -14.05
CA GLU A 1175 10.18 11.60 -15.26
C GLU A 1175 11.32 12.63 -15.33
N LEU A 1176 11.92 12.76 -16.51
CA LEU A 1176 13.02 13.68 -16.82
C LEU A 1176 12.77 14.38 -18.15
N ASN A 1177 12.77 15.72 -18.13
CA ASN A 1177 12.66 16.55 -19.32
C ASN A 1177 14.06 16.85 -19.88
N ILE A 1178 14.40 16.30 -21.05
CA ILE A 1178 15.64 16.60 -21.76
C ILE A 1178 15.41 17.83 -22.66
N ILE A 1179 16.11 18.92 -22.37
CA ILE A 1179 16.05 20.18 -23.13
C ILE A 1179 17.39 20.51 -23.80
N THR A 1180 17.39 20.61 -25.12
CA THR A 1180 18.59 20.92 -25.93
C THR A 1180 18.80 22.43 -26.08
N ASP A 1181 19.07 23.13 -24.97
CA ASP A 1181 19.58 24.52 -24.97
C ASP A 1181 20.27 24.91 -23.63
N VAL A 1182 20.73 23.92 -22.85
CA VAL A 1182 21.35 24.15 -21.52
C VAL A 1182 22.82 24.60 -21.67
N ALA A 1183 23.01 25.90 -21.89
CA ALA A 1183 24.24 26.57 -21.48
C ALA A 1183 24.32 26.64 -19.94
N GLU A 1184 25.53 26.57 -19.37
CA GLU A 1184 25.71 26.44 -17.93
C GLU A 1184 25.15 27.62 -17.09
N GLY A 1185 24.43 27.30 -16.01
CA GLY A 1185 24.30 28.19 -14.85
C GLY A 1185 23.10 29.12 -14.80
N THR A 1186 21.87 28.58 -14.74
CA THR A 1186 20.69 29.32 -14.27
C THR A 1186 20.85 29.71 -12.79
N PRO A 1187 20.84 31.01 -12.40
CA PRO A 1187 21.18 31.42 -11.02
C PRO A 1187 20.00 31.44 -10.05
N ASP A 1188 20.24 31.00 -8.83
CA ASP A 1188 19.31 30.96 -7.69
C ASP A 1188 19.35 32.23 -6.80
N ARG A 1189 20.47 32.97 -6.81
CA ARG A 1189 20.76 34.04 -5.84
C ARG A 1189 21.47 35.25 -6.45
N PHE A 1190 21.50 36.36 -5.69
CA PHE A 1190 22.37 37.49 -6.00
C PHE A 1190 23.84 37.10 -5.80
N MET A 1191 24.65 37.21 -6.85
CA MET A 1191 26.09 36.96 -6.79
C MET A 1191 26.84 37.82 -7.81
N LEU A 1192 28.00 38.36 -7.40
CA LEU A 1192 28.97 39.03 -8.25
C LEU A 1192 30.17 38.08 -8.44
N MET A 1193 30.41 37.64 -9.67
CA MET A 1193 31.49 36.69 -9.97
C MET A 1193 32.83 37.43 -10.14
N GLN A 1194 33.93 36.71 -9.88
CA GLN A 1194 35.29 37.21 -10.10
C GLN A 1194 35.45 37.71 -11.54
N ASN A 1195 36.05 38.89 -11.69
CA ASN A 1195 36.33 39.47 -12.99
C ASN A 1195 37.35 38.61 -13.76
N HIS A 1196 37.15 38.43 -15.07
CA HIS A 1196 38.07 37.69 -15.94
C HIS A 1196 38.34 38.41 -17.27
N PRO A 1197 39.61 38.50 -17.74
CA PRO A 1197 40.84 38.07 -17.05
C PRO A 1197 41.14 38.90 -15.79
N ASN A 1198 41.99 38.37 -14.90
CA ASN A 1198 42.53 39.11 -13.76
C ASN A 1198 43.98 38.65 -13.47
N PRO A 1199 44.99 39.54 -13.54
CA PRO A 1199 44.93 40.93 -13.98
C PRO A 1199 44.50 41.06 -15.45
N PHE A 1200 43.89 42.20 -15.80
CA PHE A 1200 43.45 42.52 -17.15
C PHE A 1200 44.19 43.72 -17.75
N ASN A 1201 44.26 43.76 -19.07
CA ASN A 1201 44.75 44.90 -19.83
C ASN A 1201 44.21 44.82 -21.28
N PRO A 1202 43.33 45.72 -21.76
CA PRO A 1202 42.71 46.86 -21.07
C PRO A 1202 41.33 46.56 -20.46
N THR A 1203 40.72 45.40 -20.73
CA THR A 1203 39.32 45.09 -20.37
C THR A 1203 39.15 43.77 -19.62
N THR A 1204 38.18 43.72 -18.71
CA THR A 1204 37.72 42.53 -18.01
C THR A 1204 36.21 42.37 -18.16
N THR A 1205 35.72 41.14 -18.19
CA THR A 1205 34.30 40.84 -17.98
C THR A 1205 34.03 40.71 -16.48
N ILE A 1206 32.97 41.33 -15.99
CA ILE A 1206 32.39 41.08 -14.66
C ILE A 1206 31.02 40.45 -14.91
N ARG A 1207 30.78 39.25 -14.39
CA ARG A 1207 29.47 38.58 -14.47
C ARG A 1207 28.74 38.75 -13.15
N PHE A 1208 27.44 38.96 -13.20
CA PHE A 1208 26.59 39.07 -12.02
C PHE A 1208 25.24 38.42 -12.27
N THR A 1209 24.52 38.15 -11.19
CA THR A 1209 23.26 37.40 -11.18
C THR A 1209 22.24 38.11 -10.31
N ILE A 1210 20.97 38.10 -10.71
CA ILE A 1210 19.86 38.79 -10.04
C ILE A 1210 18.66 37.84 -10.01
N PRO A 1211 18.14 37.45 -8.84
CA PRO A 1211 16.93 36.64 -8.73
C PRO A 1211 15.68 37.45 -9.06
N VAL A 1212 14.70 36.82 -9.71
CA VAL A 1212 13.40 37.44 -10.03
C VAL A 1212 12.48 37.33 -8.81
N GLY A 1213 12.26 38.43 -8.10
CA GLY A 1213 11.47 38.45 -6.87
C GLY A 1213 9.97 38.22 -7.07
N THR A 1214 9.41 37.25 -6.37
CA THR A 1214 7.96 37.04 -6.23
C THR A 1214 7.35 38.06 -5.27
N GLY A 1215 6.36 38.83 -5.73
CA GLY A 1215 5.61 39.76 -4.87
C GLY A 1215 4.57 39.07 -3.98
N PRO A 1216 4.08 39.71 -2.91
CA PRO A 1216 3.06 39.12 -2.04
C PRO A 1216 1.70 38.94 -2.73
N ALA A 1217 1.06 37.81 -2.43
CA ALA A 1217 -0.37 37.53 -2.66
C ALA A 1217 -0.95 37.79 -4.08
N GLY A 1218 -0.84 36.77 -4.94
CA GLY A 1218 -1.99 36.36 -5.76
C GLY A 1218 -2.34 37.19 -7.02
N THR A 1219 -1.41 37.94 -7.61
CA THR A 1219 -1.64 38.56 -8.93
C THR A 1219 -0.49 38.33 -9.92
N THR A 1220 -0.83 37.88 -11.13
CA THR A 1220 0.12 37.76 -12.25
C THR A 1220 0.40 39.13 -12.87
N LEU A 1221 1.51 39.76 -12.48
CA LEU A 1221 1.99 41.00 -13.09
C LEU A 1221 2.94 40.72 -14.26
N ALA A 1222 2.40 40.71 -15.48
CA ALA A 1222 3.19 40.64 -16.69
C ALA A 1222 3.97 41.94 -16.93
N GLY A 1223 5.30 41.88 -16.80
CA GLY A 1223 6.24 42.81 -17.44
C GLY A 1223 6.42 44.20 -16.81
N ARG A 1224 7.30 44.30 -15.80
CA ARG A 1224 8.17 45.48 -15.61
C ARG A 1224 9.42 45.12 -14.79
N HIS A 1225 10.59 45.41 -15.33
CA HIS A 1225 11.87 45.20 -14.63
C HIS A 1225 12.06 46.23 -13.51
N ALA A 1226 12.55 45.80 -12.36
CA ALA A 1226 13.16 46.71 -11.39
C ALA A 1226 14.55 47.14 -11.90
N PRO A 1227 14.83 48.44 -12.09
CA PRO A 1227 16.13 48.89 -12.59
C PRO A 1227 17.20 48.68 -11.51
N SER A 1228 18.12 47.75 -11.78
CA SER A 1228 19.25 47.44 -10.90
C SER A 1228 20.50 48.20 -11.37
N LEU A 1229 21.18 48.87 -10.44
CA LEU A 1229 22.30 49.77 -10.75
C LEU A 1229 23.63 49.16 -10.31
N LEU A 1230 24.44 48.73 -11.28
CA LEU A 1230 25.83 48.32 -11.05
C LEU A 1230 26.72 49.58 -11.05
N LYS A 1231 27.47 49.78 -9.97
CA LYS A 1231 28.50 50.82 -9.81
C LYS A 1231 29.87 50.14 -9.73
N VAL A 1232 30.85 50.66 -10.46
CA VAL A 1232 32.22 50.10 -10.53
C VAL A 1232 33.18 51.22 -10.17
N TYR A 1233 34.01 51.00 -9.13
CA TYR A 1233 34.95 52.02 -8.66
C TYR A 1233 36.39 51.67 -9.04
N ASP A 1234 37.18 52.67 -9.43
CA ASP A 1234 38.63 52.52 -9.57
C ASP A 1234 39.33 52.41 -8.19
N VAL A 1235 40.63 52.09 -8.21
CA VAL A 1235 41.44 51.95 -6.98
C VAL A 1235 41.69 53.28 -6.24
N LEU A 1236 41.16 54.40 -6.75
CA LEU A 1236 41.17 55.72 -6.13
C LEU A 1236 39.76 56.15 -5.65
N GLY A 1237 38.74 55.29 -5.79
CA GLY A 1237 37.37 55.53 -5.36
C GLY A 1237 36.51 56.32 -6.33
N LYS A 1238 36.86 56.40 -7.63
CA LYS A 1238 36.03 57.04 -8.66
C LYS A 1238 35.10 56.04 -9.34
N GLU A 1239 33.83 56.43 -9.46
CA GLU A 1239 32.79 55.75 -10.25
C GLU A 1239 32.90 56.04 -11.76
#